data_AF-A0A0F8BNM1-F1
#
_entry.id   AF-A0A0F8BNM1-F1
#
_cell.length_a   1.000
_cell.length_b   1.000
_cell.length_c   1.000
_cell.angle_alpha   90.00
_cell.angle_beta   90.00
_cell.angle_gamma   90.00
#
_symmetry.space_group_name_H-M   'P 1'
#
loop_
_entity.id
_entity.type
_entity.pdbx_description
1 polymer ?
#
loop_
_entity_poly.entity_id
_entity_poly.type
_entity_poly.pdbx_seq_one_letter_code
_entity_poly.pdbx_strand_id
1 'polypeptide(L)'
;MEFKSKQWFGASVRSDGEHILACAPLYQWSTFGVSEREPVGTCYLKKADTVVEYSPCRSSANSPEGQGFCQAGFSVDFLKKNNRVVVGGPGSFYWQGQLISDDVSEIFTRFENKYITQYANTLATKSAGAMYDDSYLGYSVTVGDFNDDGKEDYVTGVPRGEKALGYVNIFNGLNMESVVNFTGTQMAAYFGHSVAATDVNNDGLVDLLVGAPLFMDRVSNGKLREMGQVSVYLGRGGFSFHPPQMLTGSDVYARYGSAIAALGDLDMDGYNDVAISAPYGGADHSGLVYIHNGRPQGPDPSPSQVLQGRWASSYMPPSFGYSMTGNTDIDQNGYPDLIVGVFGADKAVLYRARPVIGVNATLDITPQIINPEEKTCKHPKTGTYVSCFKVKYCLKASGRGAPSTLNFRVDLLLDRLKQKEATKRVLFLHGQTFSYSKNMVVSNGRGPACEEQHVYLRDEFRDKITPISVAMEYRLDYQLAADRTGLLPIIDVSVPSNVTKQAHILLDCGDDNICKPDLKLSVESDRQQIYIGDDNALTLKISAENQGEGAYEAELHIYLPQQADFTGVGRGEALSRLSCAYKTENQTKMVVCDLGNPMKGGTKVLAELQFSVHQLSEEDTSVKFDLQIVSSNQFNNTSPRVSSVTKLAVLARVSIRG
;
A
#
# COMPACT_ATOMS: atom_id res chain seq x y z
N MET A 1 -22.96 -46.99 0.77
CA MET A 1 -23.69 -46.38 1.91
C MET A 1 -23.03 -45.04 2.19
N GLU A 2 -23.83 -43.99 2.36
CA GLU A 2 -23.33 -42.64 2.65
C GLU A 2 -23.48 -42.30 4.14
N PHE A 3 -22.57 -41.48 4.68
CA PHE A 3 -22.66 -40.96 6.04
C PHE A 3 -22.46 -39.45 6.04
N LYS A 4 -23.55 -38.71 6.29
CA LYS A 4 -23.61 -37.24 6.26
C LYS A 4 -23.36 -36.58 7.63
N SER A 5 -23.37 -37.36 8.71
CA SER A 5 -23.08 -36.83 10.06
C SER A 5 -21.63 -36.37 10.16
N LYS A 6 -21.39 -35.16 10.68
CA LYS A 6 -20.05 -34.55 10.81
C LYS A 6 -19.29 -34.38 9.48
N GLN A 7 -20.02 -34.32 8.36
CA GLN A 7 -19.42 -34.20 7.02
C GLN A 7 -18.77 -32.83 6.70
N TRP A 8 -18.96 -31.85 7.58
CA TRP A 8 -18.45 -30.48 7.41
C TRP A 8 -19.02 -29.77 6.17
N PHE A 9 -20.30 -29.97 5.86
CA PHE A 9 -20.96 -29.24 4.78
C PHE A 9 -20.96 -27.73 5.06
N GLY A 10 -20.50 -26.93 4.10
CA GLY A 10 -20.29 -25.49 4.24
C GLY A 10 -18.88 -25.11 4.70
N ALA A 11 -17.96 -26.06 4.84
CA ALA A 11 -16.56 -25.75 5.16
C ALA A 11 -15.85 -24.97 4.04
N SER A 12 -16.25 -25.19 2.79
CA SER A 12 -15.89 -24.34 1.66
C SER A 12 -17.16 -23.91 0.92
N VAL A 13 -17.21 -22.63 0.55
CA VAL A 13 -18.30 -22.00 -0.20
C VAL A 13 -17.70 -21.01 -1.20
N ARG A 14 -18.18 -21.07 -2.44
CA ARG A 14 -17.89 -20.11 -3.51
C ARG A 14 -19.14 -19.83 -4.33
N SER A 15 -19.18 -18.67 -4.95
CA SER A 15 -20.26 -18.28 -5.85
C SER A 15 -19.71 -17.55 -7.06
N ASP A 16 -20.34 -17.78 -8.21
CA ASP A 16 -20.08 -17.04 -9.44
C ASP A 16 -21.41 -16.81 -10.18
N GLY A 17 -21.78 -15.54 -10.35
CA GLY A 17 -23.08 -15.15 -10.87
C GLY A 17 -24.25 -15.79 -10.09
N GLU A 18 -25.03 -16.61 -10.78
CA GLU A 18 -26.19 -17.34 -10.22
C GLU A 18 -25.83 -18.69 -9.58
N HIS A 19 -24.57 -19.12 -9.68
CA HIS A 19 -24.10 -20.41 -9.19
C HIS A 19 -23.55 -20.29 -7.77
N ILE A 20 -23.91 -21.25 -6.91
CA ILE A 20 -23.34 -21.39 -5.57
C ILE A 20 -22.85 -22.82 -5.41
N LEU A 21 -21.59 -22.98 -5.03
CA LEU A 21 -20.99 -24.26 -4.69
C LEU A 21 -20.68 -24.29 -3.20
N ALA A 22 -21.13 -25.34 -2.52
CA ALA A 22 -20.79 -25.61 -1.13
C ALA A 22 -20.35 -27.06 -0.97
N CYS A 23 -19.30 -27.31 -0.18
CA CYS A 23 -18.74 -28.65 -0.05
C CYS A 23 -18.71 -29.17 1.38
N ALA A 24 -18.66 -30.50 1.48
CA ALA A 24 -18.57 -31.33 2.67
C ALA A 24 -17.33 -32.23 2.57
N PRO A 25 -16.13 -31.71 2.90
CA PRO A 25 -14.87 -32.44 2.71
C PRO A 25 -14.73 -33.68 3.61
N LEU A 26 -15.49 -33.79 4.71
CA LEU A 26 -15.51 -34.97 5.58
C LEU A 26 -16.70 -35.89 5.31
N TYR A 27 -17.41 -35.70 4.20
CA TYR A 27 -18.44 -36.64 3.76
C TYR A 27 -17.81 -38.02 3.54
N GLN A 28 -18.43 -39.05 4.15
CA GLN A 28 -17.93 -40.41 4.09
C GLN A 28 -18.79 -41.29 3.18
N TRP A 29 -18.11 -42.15 2.44
CA TRP A 29 -18.68 -43.15 1.56
C TRP A 29 -18.18 -44.55 1.93
N SER A 30 -18.98 -45.56 1.63
CA SER A 30 -18.63 -46.96 1.82
C SER A 30 -19.21 -47.78 0.68
N THR A 31 -18.37 -48.53 -0.03
CA THR A 31 -18.78 -49.45 -1.09
C THR A 31 -19.50 -50.67 -0.51
N PHE A 32 -20.54 -51.15 -1.20
CA PHE A 32 -21.39 -52.22 -0.69
C PHE A 32 -20.57 -53.53 -0.57
N GLY A 33 -20.47 -54.07 0.65
CA GLY A 33 -19.70 -55.29 0.94
C GLY A 33 -18.36 -55.09 1.63
N VAL A 34 -17.92 -53.84 1.85
CA VAL A 34 -16.70 -53.49 2.61
C VAL A 34 -17.10 -52.69 3.85
N SER A 35 -16.44 -52.90 5.00
CA SER A 35 -16.74 -52.19 6.26
C SER A 35 -16.09 -50.81 6.38
N GLU A 36 -15.27 -50.41 5.40
CA GLU A 36 -14.49 -49.19 5.45
C GLU A 36 -15.36 -47.95 5.16
N ARG A 37 -15.05 -46.85 5.86
CA ARG A 37 -15.66 -45.54 5.71
C ARG A 37 -14.59 -44.58 5.22
N GLU A 38 -14.71 -44.20 3.97
CA GLU A 38 -13.72 -43.45 3.22
C GLU A 38 -14.18 -41.99 3.10
N PRO A 39 -13.41 -41.00 3.58
CA PRO A 39 -13.78 -39.59 3.51
C PRO A 39 -13.51 -39.02 2.11
N VAL A 40 -14.28 -39.46 1.12
CA VAL A 40 -14.12 -39.04 -0.29
C VAL A 40 -14.43 -37.56 -0.52
N GLY A 41 -15.30 -36.96 0.30
CA GLY A 41 -15.79 -35.59 0.11
C GLY A 41 -16.88 -35.47 -0.98
N THR A 42 -17.73 -34.45 -0.85
CA THR A 42 -18.78 -34.14 -1.84
C THR A 42 -19.08 -32.65 -1.85
N CYS A 43 -19.57 -32.14 -2.98
CA CYS A 43 -20.03 -30.78 -3.14
C CYS A 43 -21.46 -30.74 -3.70
N TYR A 44 -22.15 -29.62 -3.46
CA TYR A 44 -23.47 -29.36 -3.99
C TYR A 44 -23.43 -28.05 -4.76
N LEU A 45 -23.75 -28.12 -6.06
CA LEU A 45 -23.79 -26.98 -6.96
C LEU A 45 -25.25 -26.59 -7.18
N LYS A 46 -25.55 -25.33 -6.88
CA LYS A 46 -26.90 -24.75 -7.00
C LYS A 46 -26.92 -23.74 -8.13
N LYS A 47 -27.98 -23.77 -8.93
CA LYS A 47 -28.34 -22.77 -9.93
C LYS A 47 -29.85 -22.52 -9.86
N ALA A 48 -30.27 -21.29 -9.54
CA ALA A 48 -31.67 -20.97 -9.23
C ALA A 48 -32.24 -21.99 -8.20
N ASP A 49 -33.28 -22.74 -8.55
CA ASP A 49 -33.91 -23.75 -7.68
C ASP A 49 -33.33 -25.17 -7.87
N THR A 50 -32.46 -25.37 -8.86
CA THR A 50 -31.84 -26.67 -9.16
C THR A 50 -30.59 -26.87 -8.33
N VAL A 51 -30.47 -28.03 -7.67
CA VAL A 51 -29.28 -28.45 -6.93
C VAL A 51 -28.82 -29.81 -7.44
N VAL A 52 -27.54 -29.91 -7.76
CA VAL A 52 -26.90 -31.16 -8.20
C VAL A 52 -25.73 -31.50 -7.29
N GLU A 53 -25.50 -32.78 -7.05
CA GLU A 53 -24.32 -33.25 -6.30
C GLU A 53 -23.13 -33.41 -7.26
N TYR A 54 -21.98 -32.88 -6.84
CA TYR A 54 -20.69 -33.00 -7.51
C TYR A 54 -19.68 -33.64 -6.55
N SER A 55 -19.36 -34.91 -6.77
CA SER A 55 -18.45 -35.71 -5.92
C SER A 55 -17.41 -36.42 -6.77
N PRO A 56 -16.41 -35.70 -7.31
CA PRO A 56 -15.49 -36.24 -8.33
C PRO A 56 -14.57 -37.35 -7.79
N CYS A 57 -14.30 -37.37 -6.49
CA CYS A 57 -13.49 -38.40 -5.85
C CYS A 57 -14.27 -39.65 -5.42
N ARG A 58 -15.61 -39.63 -5.53
CA ARG A 58 -16.44 -40.82 -5.27
C ARG A 58 -16.43 -41.71 -6.51
N SER A 59 -15.34 -42.45 -6.66
CA SER A 59 -15.06 -43.33 -7.82
C SER A 59 -14.84 -44.79 -7.38
N SER A 60 -14.49 -45.66 -8.33
CA SER A 60 -14.10 -47.04 -8.04
C SER A 60 -12.70 -47.17 -7.43
N ALA A 61 -11.91 -46.10 -7.44
CA ALA A 61 -10.57 -46.07 -6.83
C ALA A 61 -10.69 -45.71 -5.34
N ASN A 62 -11.37 -46.54 -4.57
CA ASN A 62 -11.87 -46.17 -3.25
C ASN A 62 -10.89 -46.46 -2.09
N SER A 63 -9.62 -46.75 -2.38
CA SER A 63 -8.58 -47.05 -1.38
C SER A 63 -7.68 -45.83 -1.10
N PRO A 64 -6.77 -45.90 -0.10
CA PRO A 64 -5.75 -44.87 0.13
C PRO A 64 -4.81 -44.63 -1.06
N GLU A 65 -4.49 -45.67 -1.83
CA GLU A 65 -3.72 -45.57 -3.08
C GLU A 65 -4.48 -44.79 -4.17
N GLY A 66 -5.80 -44.70 -4.05
CA GLY A 66 -6.70 -44.01 -4.96
C GLY A 66 -7.24 -42.71 -4.37
N GLN A 67 -8.56 -42.55 -4.41
CA GLN A 67 -9.29 -41.34 -4.02
C GLN A 67 -10.19 -41.57 -2.79
N GLY A 68 -10.10 -42.71 -2.10
CA GLY A 68 -10.94 -43.01 -0.93
C GLY A 68 -10.82 -41.94 0.17
N PHE A 69 -9.63 -41.39 0.36
CA PHE A 69 -9.35 -40.36 1.37
C PHE A 69 -9.25 -38.96 0.77
N CYS A 70 -9.71 -38.75 -0.46
CA CYS A 70 -9.53 -37.51 -1.21
C CYS A 70 -9.96 -36.24 -0.45
N GLN A 71 -11.07 -36.29 0.29
CA GLN A 71 -11.67 -35.12 0.94
C GLN A 71 -11.99 -33.98 -0.05
N ALA A 72 -12.53 -34.33 -1.22
CA ALA A 72 -12.88 -33.37 -2.26
C ALA A 72 -13.77 -32.25 -1.70
N GLY A 73 -13.40 -31.01 -2.03
CA GLY A 73 -14.09 -29.82 -1.58
C GLY A 73 -13.43 -29.16 -0.37
N PHE A 74 -12.23 -29.62 0.01
CA PHE A 74 -11.44 -28.99 1.07
C PHE A 74 -11.13 -27.52 0.73
N SER A 75 -10.78 -27.27 -0.54
CA SER A 75 -10.72 -25.94 -1.15
C SER A 75 -11.40 -25.99 -2.53
N VAL A 76 -12.00 -24.87 -2.95
CA VAL A 76 -12.71 -24.77 -4.23
C VAL A 76 -12.61 -23.37 -4.81
N ASP A 77 -12.69 -23.25 -6.13
CA ASP A 77 -12.84 -21.98 -6.83
C ASP A 77 -13.53 -22.12 -8.19
N PHE A 78 -14.00 -20.99 -8.74
CA PHE A 78 -14.57 -20.90 -10.09
C PHE A 78 -13.59 -20.26 -11.05
N LEU A 79 -13.41 -20.88 -12.22
CA LEU A 79 -12.74 -20.28 -13.36
C LEU A 79 -13.82 -19.55 -14.18
N LYS A 80 -14.03 -18.28 -13.84
CA LYS A 80 -15.06 -17.40 -14.40
C LYS A 80 -14.93 -17.27 -15.92
N LYS A 81 -13.71 -17.18 -16.45
CA LYS A 81 -13.48 -17.07 -17.91
C LYS A 81 -13.72 -18.39 -18.65
N ASN A 82 -13.58 -19.52 -17.95
CA ASN A 82 -13.61 -20.86 -18.55
C ASN A 82 -14.90 -21.65 -18.26
N ASN A 83 -15.85 -21.10 -17.48
CA ASN A 83 -17.08 -21.78 -17.04
C ASN A 83 -16.80 -23.13 -16.34
N ARG A 84 -15.75 -23.18 -15.52
CA ARG A 84 -15.30 -24.39 -14.81
C ARG A 84 -15.27 -24.17 -13.31
N VAL A 85 -15.37 -25.26 -12.57
CA VAL A 85 -15.06 -25.31 -11.14
C VAL A 85 -13.80 -26.13 -10.95
N VAL A 86 -12.93 -25.71 -10.03
CA VAL A 86 -11.82 -26.51 -9.52
C VAL A 86 -12.04 -26.88 -8.07
N VAL A 87 -11.70 -28.11 -7.71
CA VAL A 87 -11.81 -28.67 -6.38
C VAL A 87 -10.48 -29.28 -5.94
N GLY A 88 -10.02 -28.90 -4.76
CA GLY A 88 -8.89 -29.49 -4.06
C GLY A 88 -9.29 -30.69 -3.20
N GLY A 89 -8.52 -31.77 -3.30
CA GLY A 89 -8.66 -33.00 -2.54
C GLY A 89 -7.32 -33.42 -1.95
N PRO A 90 -6.93 -32.91 -0.77
CA PRO A 90 -5.58 -33.10 -0.20
C PRO A 90 -5.24 -34.54 0.20
N GLY A 91 -6.20 -35.46 0.25
CA GLY A 91 -5.96 -36.83 0.70
C GLY A 91 -5.90 -37.90 -0.40
N SER A 92 -6.01 -37.52 -1.67
CA SER A 92 -5.85 -38.47 -2.78
C SER A 92 -4.42 -39.01 -2.84
N PHE A 93 -4.28 -40.28 -3.24
CA PHE A 93 -3.02 -40.97 -3.50
C PHE A 93 -2.05 -40.88 -2.31
N TYR A 94 -2.35 -41.55 -1.19
CA TYR A 94 -1.57 -41.47 0.06
C TYR A 94 -1.27 -40.02 0.48
N TRP A 95 -2.30 -39.17 0.45
CA TRP A 95 -2.17 -37.76 0.81
C TRP A 95 -1.15 -36.95 0.00
N GLN A 96 -0.78 -37.41 -1.20
CA GLN A 96 -0.15 -36.54 -2.22
C GLN A 96 -1.03 -35.32 -2.49
N GLY A 97 -2.34 -35.57 -2.63
CA GLY A 97 -3.37 -34.59 -2.93
C GLY A 97 -3.69 -34.50 -4.42
N GLN A 98 -4.80 -33.83 -4.74
CA GLN A 98 -5.32 -33.77 -6.11
C GLN A 98 -6.06 -32.45 -6.38
N LEU A 99 -5.94 -31.94 -7.61
CA LEU A 99 -6.86 -30.97 -8.19
C LEU A 99 -7.74 -31.67 -9.21
N ILE A 100 -9.03 -31.34 -9.22
CA ILE A 100 -10.00 -31.81 -10.20
C ILE A 100 -10.81 -30.62 -10.69
N SER A 101 -10.94 -30.46 -12.00
CA SER A 101 -11.65 -29.37 -12.65
C SER A 101 -12.60 -29.90 -13.73
N ASP A 102 -13.86 -29.48 -13.64
CA ASP A 102 -14.95 -29.88 -14.53
C ASP A 102 -15.76 -28.67 -14.99
N ASP A 103 -16.40 -28.79 -16.16
CA ASP A 103 -17.29 -27.75 -16.71
C ASP A 103 -18.60 -27.67 -15.92
N VAL A 104 -19.00 -26.46 -15.56
CA VAL A 104 -20.19 -26.19 -14.74
C VAL A 104 -21.46 -26.72 -15.43
N SER A 105 -21.58 -26.55 -16.74
CA SER A 105 -22.74 -27.02 -17.52
C SER A 105 -22.76 -28.56 -17.60
N GLU A 106 -21.59 -29.18 -17.71
CA GLU A 106 -21.46 -30.63 -17.72
C GLU A 106 -21.89 -31.26 -16.38
N ILE A 107 -21.58 -30.61 -15.26
CA ILE A 107 -22.02 -31.04 -13.92
C ILE A 107 -23.54 -31.12 -13.83
N PHE A 108 -24.27 -30.12 -14.36
CA PHE A 108 -25.74 -30.14 -14.37
C PHE A 108 -26.32 -31.15 -15.36
N THR A 109 -25.76 -31.24 -16.56
CA THR A 109 -26.32 -32.07 -17.65
C THR A 109 -26.08 -33.56 -17.44
N ARG A 110 -24.96 -33.94 -16.83
CA ARG A 110 -24.61 -35.34 -16.54
C ARG A 110 -25.04 -35.80 -15.15
N PHE A 111 -25.61 -34.90 -14.34
CA PHE A 111 -26.13 -35.31 -13.04
C PHE A 111 -27.30 -36.28 -13.24
N GLU A 112 -27.02 -37.55 -12.96
CA GLU A 112 -28.01 -38.59 -12.80
C GLU A 112 -28.01 -38.97 -11.31
N ASN A 113 -29.15 -39.37 -10.74
CA ASN A 113 -29.26 -39.85 -9.35
C ASN A 113 -28.54 -41.21 -9.13
N LYS A 114 -27.30 -41.33 -9.64
CA LYS A 114 -26.37 -42.44 -9.53
C LYS A 114 -25.30 -42.07 -8.51
N TYR A 115 -24.72 -43.10 -7.87
CA TYR A 115 -23.67 -42.89 -6.89
C TYR A 115 -22.34 -42.46 -7.51
N ILE A 116 -22.03 -42.86 -8.75
CA ILE A 116 -20.80 -42.48 -9.45
C ILE A 116 -21.19 -41.82 -10.77
N THR A 117 -20.69 -40.61 -11.02
CA THR A 117 -20.92 -39.83 -12.23
C THR A 117 -19.59 -39.61 -12.93
N GLN A 118 -19.52 -39.91 -14.23
CA GLN A 118 -18.34 -39.68 -15.05
C GLN A 118 -18.54 -38.47 -15.96
N TYR A 119 -17.65 -37.50 -15.85
CA TYR A 119 -17.60 -36.32 -16.70
C TYR A 119 -16.59 -36.55 -17.83
N ALA A 120 -16.88 -36.06 -19.04
CA ALA A 120 -16.08 -36.33 -20.23
C ALA A 120 -14.85 -35.43 -20.35
N ASN A 121 -14.92 -34.21 -19.83
CA ASN A 121 -13.86 -33.21 -19.97
C ASN A 121 -13.11 -32.95 -18.64
N THR A 122 -13.04 -33.93 -17.74
CA THR A 122 -12.34 -33.75 -16.47
C THR A 122 -10.86 -33.47 -16.67
N LEU A 123 -10.39 -32.38 -16.08
CA LEU A 123 -8.97 -32.07 -15.93
C LEU A 123 -8.58 -32.41 -14.49
N ALA A 124 -7.64 -33.32 -14.30
CA ALA A 124 -7.22 -33.71 -12.96
C ALA A 124 -5.72 -34.02 -12.89
N THR A 125 -5.10 -33.68 -11.75
CA THR A 125 -3.75 -34.15 -11.45
C THR A 125 -3.76 -35.67 -11.19
N LYS A 126 -2.64 -36.32 -11.47
CA LYS A 126 -2.47 -37.78 -11.38
C LYS A 126 -1.56 -38.15 -10.22
N SER A 127 -1.63 -39.40 -9.78
CA SER A 127 -0.71 -39.95 -8.80
C SER A 127 0.75 -39.86 -9.28
N ALA A 128 1.64 -39.56 -8.35
CA ALA A 128 3.09 -39.49 -8.54
C ALA A 128 3.80 -40.55 -7.68
N GLY A 129 5.15 -40.56 -7.74
CA GLY A 129 5.95 -41.47 -6.90
C GLY A 129 5.79 -41.18 -5.41
N ALA A 130 6.00 -42.20 -4.57
CA ALA A 130 5.79 -42.14 -3.11
C ALA A 130 6.60 -41.05 -2.37
N MET A 131 7.60 -40.44 -3.01
CA MET A 131 8.31 -39.28 -2.47
C MET A 131 7.44 -38.03 -2.32
N TYR A 132 6.29 -37.99 -2.99
CA TYR A 132 5.30 -36.91 -2.89
C TYR A 132 4.16 -37.21 -1.92
N ASP A 133 4.14 -38.38 -1.28
CA ASP A 133 3.12 -38.73 -0.29
C ASP A 133 3.12 -37.70 0.86
N ASP A 134 1.98 -37.55 1.53
CA ASP A 134 1.78 -36.61 2.64
C ASP A 134 2.06 -35.12 2.31
N SER A 135 1.92 -34.71 1.05
CA SER A 135 2.18 -33.33 0.59
C SER A 135 0.98 -32.38 0.68
N TYR A 136 -0.25 -32.92 0.62
CA TYR A 136 -1.53 -32.18 0.69
C TYR A 136 -1.79 -31.20 -0.46
N LEU A 137 -1.53 -31.61 -1.71
CA LEU A 137 -1.91 -30.81 -2.87
C LEU A 137 -3.44 -30.57 -2.92
N GLY A 138 -3.85 -29.32 -3.12
CA GLY A 138 -5.26 -28.93 -3.05
C GLY A 138 -5.70 -28.48 -1.65
N TYR A 139 -4.76 -28.21 -0.74
CA TYR A 139 -5.07 -27.64 0.58
C TYR A 139 -5.71 -26.25 0.45
N SER A 140 -5.18 -25.42 -0.43
CA SER A 140 -5.75 -24.12 -0.80
C SER A 140 -5.70 -23.96 -2.32
N VAL A 141 -6.72 -23.32 -2.89
CA VAL A 141 -6.84 -23.10 -4.33
C VAL A 141 -7.23 -21.66 -4.62
N THR A 142 -6.65 -21.08 -5.66
CA THR A 142 -7.08 -19.84 -6.30
C THR A 142 -6.87 -19.99 -7.81
N VAL A 143 -7.47 -19.10 -8.60
CA VAL A 143 -7.33 -19.08 -10.06
C VAL A 143 -6.87 -17.71 -10.54
N GLY A 144 -6.25 -17.66 -11.71
CA GLY A 144 -5.78 -16.41 -12.33
C GLY A 144 -5.12 -16.67 -13.68
N ASP A 145 -5.07 -15.67 -14.54
CA ASP A 145 -4.49 -15.74 -15.88
C ASP A 145 -3.02 -15.31 -15.81
N PHE A 146 -2.09 -16.28 -15.63
CA PHE A 146 -0.67 -15.97 -15.38
C PHE A 146 0.18 -15.95 -16.66
N ASN A 147 -0.40 -16.37 -17.78
CA ASN A 147 0.23 -16.37 -19.09
C ASN A 147 -0.39 -15.39 -20.09
N ASP A 148 -1.42 -14.64 -19.68
CA ASP A 148 -2.13 -13.66 -20.51
C ASP A 148 -2.70 -14.27 -21.81
N ASP A 149 -3.15 -15.53 -21.72
CA ASP A 149 -3.77 -16.23 -22.85
C ASP A 149 -5.31 -16.06 -22.89
N GLY A 150 -5.85 -15.31 -21.93
CA GLY A 150 -7.28 -15.04 -21.77
C GLY A 150 -8.03 -16.13 -21.02
N LYS A 151 -7.36 -17.18 -20.54
CA LYS A 151 -7.92 -18.26 -19.73
C LYS A 151 -7.28 -18.27 -18.36
N GLU A 152 -8.05 -18.68 -17.37
CA GLU A 152 -7.53 -18.79 -16.01
C GLU A 152 -6.78 -20.11 -15.82
N ASP A 153 -5.63 -20.03 -15.18
CA ASP A 153 -4.81 -21.13 -14.69
C ASP A 153 -5.16 -21.48 -13.24
N TYR A 154 -4.71 -22.66 -12.80
CA TYR A 154 -4.96 -23.16 -11.45
C TYR A 154 -3.75 -22.92 -10.56
N VAL A 155 -3.96 -22.40 -9.37
CA VAL A 155 -2.93 -22.29 -8.34
C VAL A 155 -3.32 -23.15 -7.15
N THR A 156 -2.37 -23.92 -6.62
CA THR A 156 -2.63 -24.77 -5.46
C THR A 156 -1.50 -24.75 -4.45
N GLY A 157 -1.88 -24.67 -3.18
CA GLY A 157 -0.99 -24.82 -2.04
C GLY A 157 -0.75 -26.27 -1.68
N VAL A 158 0.51 -26.60 -1.41
CA VAL A 158 1.01 -27.93 -1.05
C VAL A 158 1.86 -27.80 0.22
N PRO A 159 1.24 -27.50 1.38
CA PRO A 159 1.94 -27.00 2.56
C PRO A 159 2.87 -28.00 3.24
N ARG A 160 2.76 -29.30 2.92
CA ARG A 160 3.66 -30.34 3.44
C ARG A 160 4.64 -30.88 2.42
N GLY A 161 4.55 -30.42 1.18
CA GLY A 161 5.46 -30.79 0.10
C GLY A 161 6.90 -30.36 0.36
N GLU A 162 7.84 -30.92 -0.42
CA GLU A 162 9.28 -30.64 -0.31
C GLU A 162 9.80 -30.73 1.14
N LYS A 163 9.56 -31.88 1.79
CA LYS A 163 9.96 -32.16 3.19
C LYS A 163 9.41 -31.12 4.17
N ALA A 164 8.13 -30.74 4.00
CA ALA A 164 7.46 -29.71 4.80
C ALA A 164 8.05 -28.30 4.73
N LEU A 165 8.89 -27.99 3.72
CA LEU A 165 9.11 -26.59 3.33
C LEU A 165 7.80 -25.95 2.85
N GLY A 166 6.94 -26.77 2.24
CA GLY A 166 5.73 -26.33 1.56
C GLY A 166 6.06 -25.70 0.21
N TYR A 167 5.16 -25.87 -0.76
CA TYR A 167 5.26 -25.19 -2.04
C TYR A 167 3.89 -24.81 -2.59
N VAL A 168 3.88 -23.91 -3.57
CA VAL A 168 2.71 -23.56 -4.38
C VAL A 168 3.02 -23.90 -5.83
N ASN A 169 2.06 -24.52 -6.51
CA ASN A 169 2.19 -24.92 -7.91
C ASN A 169 1.13 -24.22 -8.76
N ILE A 170 1.56 -23.73 -9.93
CA ILE A 170 0.67 -23.22 -10.98
C ILE A 170 0.54 -24.27 -12.09
N PHE A 171 -0.69 -24.70 -12.36
CA PHE A 171 -1.04 -25.58 -13.47
C PHE A 171 -1.74 -24.82 -14.59
N ASN A 172 -1.38 -25.12 -15.84
CA ASN A 172 -1.99 -24.48 -16.99
C ASN A 172 -3.50 -24.79 -17.09
N GLY A 173 -4.30 -23.75 -17.37
CA GLY A 173 -5.76 -23.81 -17.46
C GLY A 173 -6.30 -24.79 -18.51
N LEU A 174 -5.55 -25.06 -19.58
CA LEU A 174 -5.96 -25.88 -20.72
C LEU A 174 -5.84 -27.38 -20.46
N ASN A 175 -4.78 -27.81 -19.79
CA ASN A 175 -4.37 -29.21 -19.75
C ASN A 175 -3.97 -29.72 -18.34
N MET A 176 -3.98 -28.86 -17.31
CA MET A 176 -3.54 -29.20 -15.94
C MET A 176 -2.08 -29.69 -15.89
N GLU A 177 -1.22 -29.17 -16.76
CA GLU A 177 0.22 -29.39 -16.72
C GLU A 177 0.89 -28.42 -15.74
N SER A 178 1.81 -28.92 -14.91
CA SER A 178 2.55 -28.10 -13.95
C SER A 178 3.50 -27.17 -14.70
N VAL A 179 3.44 -25.87 -14.41
CA VAL A 179 4.25 -24.85 -15.09
C VAL A 179 5.26 -24.19 -14.16
N VAL A 180 4.83 -23.78 -12.96
CA VAL A 180 5.68 -23.04 -12.00
C VAL A 180 5.54 -23.62 -10.61
N ASN A 181 6.66 -23.68 -9.88
CA ASN A 181 6.70 -24.03 -8.47
C ASN A 181 7.37 -22.93 -7.65
N PHE A 182 6.74 -22.55 -6.54
CA PHE A 182 7.29 -21.66 -5.52
C PHE A 182 7.52 -22.46 -4.24
N THR A 183 8.76 -22.54 -3.77
CA THR A 183 9.09 -23.32 -2.57
C THR A 183 9.30 -22.39 -1.37
N GLY A 184 8.73 -22.75 -0.23
CA GLY A 184 8.94 -22.06 1.03
C GLY A 184 10.40 -22.13 1.50
N THR A 185 10.82 -21.15 2.29
CA THR A 185 12.21 -21.03 2.78
C THR A 185 12.43 -21.69 4.14
N GLN A 186 11.36 -22.03 4.87
CA GLN A 186 11.43 -22.55 6.23
C GLN A 186 10.51 -23.76 6.41
N MET A 187 11.09 -24.87 6.90
CA MET A 187 10.33 -26.09 7.18
C MET A 187 9.29 -25.85 8.28
N ALA A 188 8.13 -26.50 8.15
CA ALA A 188 6.99 -26.39 9.07
C ALA A 188 6.34 -25.01 9.17
N ALA A 189 6.74 -24.04 8.32
CA ALA A 189 6.07 -22.74 8.22
C ALA A 189 4.68 -22.82 7.55
N TYR A 190 4.38 -23.98 6.95
CA TYR A 190 3.12 -24.28 6.27
C TYR A 190 2.86 -23.36 5.06
N PHE A 191 3.93 -23.09 4.30
CA PHE A 191 3.90 -22.27 3.08
C PHE A 191 2.95 -22.86 2.04
N GLY A 192 1.95 -22.09 1.61
CA GLY A 192 0.85 -22.59 0.80
C GLY A 192 -0.39 -22.97 1.64
N HIS A 193 -0.50 -22.48 2.87
CA HIS A 193 -1.74 -22.59 3.66
C HIS A 193 -2.90 -21.85 3.01
N SER A 194 -2.61 -20.65 2.52
CA SER A 194 -3.56 -19.76 1.85
C SER A 194 -2.88 -19.21 0.60
N VAL A 195 -3.67 -19.03 -0.45
CA VAL A 195 -3.24 -18.46 -1.72
C VAL A 195 -4.30 -17.48 -2.18
N ALA A 196 -3.88 -16.37 -2.79
CA ALA A 196 -4.75 -15.40 -3.42
C ALA A 196 -4.09 -14.85 -4.69
N ALA A 197 -4.90 -14.53 -5.70
CA ALA A 197 -4.44 -13.97 -6.96
C ALA A 197 -5.18 -12.66 -7.24
N THR A 198 -4.43 -11.59 -7.51
CA THR A 198 -4.96 -10.26 -7.85
C THR A 198 -3.83 -9.38 -8.38
N ASP A 199 -4.13 -8.47 -9.29
CA ASP A 199 -3.18 -7.48 -9.83
C ASP A 199 -3.02 -6.31 -8.84
N VAL A 200 -2.07 -6.38 -7.89
CA VAL A 200 -1.92 -5.40 -6.81
C VAL A 200 -1.20 -4.12 -7.25
N ASN A 201 -0.41 -4.18 -8.32
CA ASN A 201 0.32 -3.03 -8.86
C ASN A 201 -0.36 -2.39 -10.10
N ASN A 202 -1.52 -2.92 -10.50
CA ASN A 202 -2.35 -2.47 -11.62
C ASN A 202 -1.58 -2.36 -12.95
N ASP A 203 -0.73 -3.34 -13.24
CA ASP A 203 0.02 -3.43 -14.50
C ASP A 203 -0.65 -4.33 -15.56
N GLY A 204 -1.80 -4.92 -15.22
CA GLY A 204 -2.58 -5.83 -16.06
C GLY A 204 -2.19 -7.30 -15.92
N LEU A 205 -1.18 -7.62 -15.12
CA LEU A 205 -0.71 -8.98 -14.88
C LEU A 205 -1.19 -9.47 -13.50
N VAL A 206 -1.47 -10.77 -13.40
CA VAL A 206 -1.94 -11.35 -12.13
C VAL A 206 -0.75 -11.60 -11.20
N ASP A 207 -0.81 -11.03 -9.99
CA ASP A 207 0.15 -11.30 -8.92
C ASP A 207 -0.34 -12.42 -8.00
N LEU A 208 0.61 -13.11 -7.36
CA LEU A 208 0.35 -14.22 -6.47
C LEU A 208 0.78 -13.89 -5.04
N LEU A 209 -0.13 -14.09 -4.08
CA LEU A 209 0.13 -13.98 -2.65
C LEU A 209 0.05 -15.36 -1.99
N VAL A 210 1.04 -15.72 -1.19
CA VAL A 210 1.15 -17.04 -0.53
C VAL A 210 1.36 -16.89 0.97
N GLY A 211 0.49 -17.49 1.77
CA GLY A 211 0.58 -17.49 3.23
C GLY A 211 1.41 -18.64 3.80
N ALA A 212 2.25 -18.30 4.77
CA ALA A 212 3.01 -19.21 5.65
C ALA A 212 2.74 -18.82 7.12
N PRO A 213 1.56 -19.16 7.67
CA PRO A 213 1.12 -18.66 8.97
C PRO A 213 1.99 -19.09 10.15
N LEU A 214 2.77 -20.17 10.00
CA LEU A 214 3.65 -20.69 11.06
C LEU A 214 5.11 -20.25 10.88
N PHE A 215 5.38 -19.32 9.96
CA PHE A 215 6.73 -18.80 9.73
C PHE A 215 7.32 -18.16 10.99
N MET A 216 8.54 -18.54 11.31
CA MET A 216 9.30 -17.97 12.41
C MET A 216 10.31 -16.94 11.93
N ASP A 217 10.23 -15.73 12.50
CA ASP A 217 11.19 -14.67 12.25
C ASP A 217 12.10 -14.44 13.46
N ARG A 218 13.28 -13.85 13.21
CA ARG A 218 14.25 -13.47 14.25
C ARG A 218 13.88 -12.09 14.80
N VAL A 219 13.22 -12.08 15.96
CA VAL A 219 12.98 -10.83 16.69
C VAL A 219 14.29 -10.22 17.21
N SER A 220 14.26 -8.95 17.64
CA SER A 220 15.44 -8.14 18.03
C SER A 220 16.40 -8.78 19.06
N ASN A 221 15.94 -9.76 19.84
CA ASN A 221 16.79 -10.52 20.77
C ASN A 221 17.47 -11.75 20.12
N GLY A 222 17.36 -11.92 18.81
CA GLY A 222 17.93 -13.01 18.02
C GLY A 222 17.17 -14.35 18.10
N LYS A 223 16.10 -14.45 18.90
CA LYS A 223 15.31 -15.69 19.03
C LYS A 223 14.28 -15.82 17.91
N LEU A 224 14.06 -17.05 17.47
CA LEU A 224 12.96 -17.38 16.56
C LEU A 224 11.62 -17.29 17.30
N ARG A 225 10.66 -16.61 16.68
CA ARG A 225 9.28 -16.49 17.13
C ARG A 225 8.36 -16.69 15.94
N GLU A 226 7.31 -17.49 16.11
CA GLU A 226 6.27 -17.64 15.10
C GLU A 226 5.56 -16.29 14.92
N MET A 227 5.74 -15.66 13.76
CA MET A 227 5.09 -14.39 13.41
C MET A 227 4.08 -14.57 12.28
N GLY A 228 4.28 -15.58 11.44
CA GLY A 228 3.59 -15.72 10.16
C GLY A 228 4.16 -14.77 9.10
N GLN A 229 4.05 -15.18 7.84
CA GLN A 229 4.56 -14.43 6.70
C GLN A 229 3.65 -14.62 5.48
N VAL A 230 3.59 -13.60 4.63
CA VAL A 230 3.01 -13.67 3.29
C VAL A 230 4.07 -13.29 2.28
N SER A 231 4.27 -14.13 1.27
CA SER A 231 5.13 -13.86 0.13
C SER A 231 4.29 -13.32 -1.03
N VAL A 232 4.68 -12.18 -1.59
CA VAL A 232 4.03 -11.54 -2.72
C VAL A 232 4.92 -11.65 -3.96
N TYR A 233 4.43 -12.33 -4.99
CA TYR A 233 5.12 -12.54 -6.26
C TYR A 233 4.43 -11.69 -7.33
N LEU A 234 5.07 -10.59 -7.73
CA LEU A 234 4.54 -9.73 -8.79
C LEU A 234 4.76 -10.37 -10.17
N GLY A 235 3.74 -10.36 -11.01
CA GLY A 235 3.75 -10.94 -12.35
C GLY A 235 4.69 -10.19 -13.31
N ARG A 236 5.24 -10.94 -14.27
CA ARG A 236 6.00 -10.40 -15.41
C ARG A 236 5.47 -10.90 -16.75
N GLY A 237 4.33 -11.61 -16.72
CA GLY A 237 3.75 -12.30 -17.87
C GLY A 237 4.45 -13.63 -18.18
N GLY A 238 3.76 -14.50 -18.91
CA GLY A 238 4.29 -15.79 -19.35
C GLY A 238 4.80 -16.66 -18.19
N PHE A 239 4.06 -16.71 -17.08
CA PHE A 239 4.43 -17.46 -15.87
C PHE A 239 5.74 -17.02 -15.18
N SER A 240 6.24 -15.82 -15.49
CA SER A 240 7.42 -15.25 -14.86
C SER A 240 7.02 -14.27 -13.75
N PHE A 241 7.83 -14.18 -12.70
CA PHE A 241 7.56 -13.34 -11.53
C PHE A 241 8.81 -12.58 -11.09
N HIS A 242 8.61 -11.45 -10.41
CA HIS A 242 9.67 -10.74 -9.69
C HIS A 242 10.10 -11.51 -8.44
N PRO A 243 11.30 -11.24 -7.90
CA PRO A 243 11.68 -11.71 -6.56
C PRO A 243 10.62 -11.28 -5.53
N PRO A 244 10.24 -12.17 -4.61
CA PRO A 244 9.06 -11.93 -3.81
C PRO A 244 9.31 -10.88 -2.72
N GLN A 245 8.32 -10.02 -2.52
CA GLN A 245 8.24 -9.14 -1.36
C GLN A 245 7.70 -9.93 -0.16
N MET A 246 8.34 -9.78 0.99
CA MET A 246 7.93 -10.45 2.23
C MET A 246 7.13 -9.50 3.12
N LEU A 247 5.92 -9.91 3.51
CA LEU A 247 5.12 -9.25 4.54
C LEU A 247 5.13 -10.15 5.79
N THR A 248 5.72 -9.68 6.88
CA THR A 248 5.83 -10.45 8.13
C THR A 248 4.87 -9.91 9.19
N GLY A 249 4.22 -10.81 9.93
CA GLY A 249 3.31 -10.44 11.01
C GLY A 249 4.00 -9.71 12.17
N SER A 250 3.24 -8.90 12.91
CA SER A 250 3.74 -8.16 14.08
C SER A 250 3.68 -8.96 15.39
N ASP A 251 2.68 -9.84 15.49
CA ASP A 251 2.27 -10.47 16.75
C ASP A 251 2.72 -11.94 16.79
N VAL A 252 3.32 -12.34 17.91
CA VAL A 252 3.79 -13.72 18.10
C VAL A 252 2.60 -14.69 18.22
N TYR A 253 2.66 -15.83 17.54
CA TYR A 253 1.62 -16.87 17.48
C TYR A 253 0.27 -16.40 16.92
N ALA A 254 0.24 -15.22 16.30
CA ALA A 254 -0.98 -14.65 15.74
C ALA A 254 -1.41 -15.29 14.40
N ARG A 255 -0.47 -16.01 13.76
CA ARG A 255 -0.63 -16.70 12.48
C ARG A 255 -0.98 -15.78 11.32
N TYR A 256 -0.19 -14.72 11.16
CA TYR A 256 -0.31 -13.81 10.03
C TYR A 256 -0.18 -14.56 8.69
N GLY A 257 -1.12 -14.35 7.77
CA GLY A 257 -1.20 -15.10 6.51
C GLY A 257 -2.11 -16.33 6.58
N SER A 258 -2.92 -16.49 7.64
CA SER A 258 -3.90 -17.59 7.71
C SER A 258 -4.96 -17.49 6.61
N ALA A 259 -5.46 -16.28 6.33
CA ALA A 259 -6.30 -16.00 5.18
C ALA A 259 -5.82 -14.72 4.48
N ILE A 260 -5.94 -14.71 3.16
CA ILE A 260 -5.62 -13.59 2.28
C ILE A 260 -6.85 -13.37 1.41
N ALA A 261 -7.34 -12.14 1.32
CA ALA A 261 -8.46 -11.77 0.47
C ALA A 261 -8.08 -10.59 -0.41
N ALA A 262 -8.30 -10.74 -1.72
CA ALA A 262 -8.28 -9.61 -2.65
C ALA A 262 -9.48 -8.71 -2.37
N LEU A 263 -9.24 -7.41 -2.26
CA LEU A 263 -10.28 -6.42 -1.97
C LEU A 263 -10.71 -5.65 -3.21
N GLY A 264 -9.97 -5.77 -4.32
CA GLY A 264 -10.04 -4.79 -5.39
C GLY A 264 -9.49 -3.45 -4.90
N ASP A 265 -9.75 -2.38 -5.63
CA ASP A 265 -9.36 -1.02 -5.25
C ASP A 265 -10.31 -0.48 -4.15
N LEU A 266 -9.90 -0.60 -2.88
CA LEU A 266 -10.69 -0.31 -1.69
C LEU A 266 -10.82 1.19 -1.43
N ASP A 267 -9.82 1.98 -1.80
CA ASP A 267 -9.80 3.44 -1.62
C ASP A 267 -9.94 4.24 -2.92
N MET A 268 -10.06 3.56 -4.07
CA MET A 268 -10.23 4.11 -5.42
C MET A 268 -9.02 4.94 -5.86
N ASP A 269 -7.82 4.54 -5.44
CA ASP A 269 -6.56 5.21 -5.77
C ASP A 269 -5.92 4.72 -7.09
N GLY A 270 -6.49 3.68 -7.69
CA GLY A 270 -6.06 3.08 -8.94
C GLY A 270 -5.21 1.82 -8.76
N TYR A 271 -5.03 1.30 -7.55
CA TYR A 271 -4.34 0.03 -7.29
C TYR A 271 -5.22 -0.93 -6.50
N ASN A 272 -5.10 -2.25 -6.73
CA ASN A 272 -5.89 -3.20 -5.94
C ASN A 272 -5.24 -3.45 -4.58
N ASP A 273 -6.07 -3.57 -3.55
CA ASP A 273 -5.68 -3.75 -2.17
C ASP A 273 -5.92 -5.19 -1.69
N VAL A 274 -5.26 -5.55 -0.59
CA VAL A 274 -5.35 -6.89 0.01
C VAL A 274 -5.60 -6.83 1.51
N ALA A 275 -6.43 -7.76 2.00
CA ALA A 275 -6.59 -8.03 3.41
C ALA A 275 -5.83 -9.30 3.80
N ILE A 276 -5.02 -9.22 4.86
CA ILE A 276 -4.29 -10.37 5.41
C ILE A 276 -4.67 -10.53 6.88
N SER A 277 -5.02 -11.74 7.31
CA SER A 277 -5.44 -11.99 8.68
C SER A 277 -4.36 -12.60 9.56
N ALA A 278 -4.44 -12.27 10.85
CA ALA A 278 -3.78 -12.98 11.95
C ALA A 278 -4.86 -13.34 12.98
N PRO A 279 -5.57 -14.48 12.80
CA PRO A 279 -6.81 -14.78 13.52
C PRO A 279 -6.68 -14.94 15.03
N TYR A 280 -5.45 -15.04 15.53
CA TYR A 280 -5.12 -15.20 16.96
C TYR A 280 -4.29 -14.04 17.50
N GLY A 281 -4.14 -12.96 16.71
CA GLY A 281 -3.44 -11.74 17.12
C GLY A 281 -4.27 -10.81 17.99
N GLY A 282 -3.66 -9.70 18.40
CA GLY A 282 -4.31 -8.67 19.21
C GLY A 282 -4.43 -9.03 20.69
N ALA A 283 -4.96 -8.07 21.46
CA ALA A 283 -5.26 -8.29 22.86
C ALA A 283 -6.26 -9.45 23.01
N ASP A 284 -6.04 -10.32 24.00
CA ASP A 284 -6.88 -11.48 24.29
C ASP A 284 -7.05 -12.49 23.14
N HIS A 285 -6.20 -12.42 22.11
CA HIS A 285 -6.23 -13.29 20.93
C HIS A 285 -7.58 -13.22 20.20
N SER A 286 -8.18 -12.02 20.17
CA SER A 286 -9.49 -11.79 19.55
C SER A 286 -9.44 -11.81 18.02
N GLY A 287 -8.24 -11.73 17.43
CA GLY A 287 -7.96 -11.80 16.00
C GLY A 287 -7.85 -10.43 15.33
N LEU A 288 -6.98 -10.35 14.32
CA LEU A 288 -6.67 -9.13 13.58
C LEU A 288 -6.80 -9.35 12.07
N VAL A 289 -7.22 -8.31 11.35
CA VAL A 289 -7.17 -8.23 9.88
C VAL A 289 -6.46 -6.95 9.49
N TYR A 290 -5.42 -7.07 8.69
CA TYR A 290 -4.56 -5.99 8.21
C TYR A 290 -4.94 -5.66 6.77
N ILE A 291 -5.16 -4.37 6.48
CA ILE A 291 -5.39 -3.87 5.12
C ILE A 291 -4.09 -3.29 4.61
N HIS A 292 -3.61 -3.83 3.49
CA HIS A 292 -2.42 -3.36 2.78
C HIS A 292 -2.85 -2.77 1.45
N ASN A 293 -2.55 -1.49 1.25
CA ASN A 293 -2.89 -0.82 0.00
C ASN A 293 -1.92 -1.21 -1.12
N GLY A 294 -2.43 -1.31 -2.35
CA GLY A 294 -1.62 -1.52 -3.55
C GLY A 294 -0.80 -0.29 -3.93
N ARG A 295 0.37 -0.52 -4.54
CA ARG A 295 1.26 0.53 -5.09
C ARG A 295 1.98 -0.03 -6.33
N PRO A 296 2.62 0.81 -7.15
CA PRO A 296 3.37 0.33 -8.31
C PRO A 296 4.48 -0.70 -8.00
N GLN A 297 5.00 -0.72 -6.76
CA GLN A 297 6.04 -1.67 -6.32
C GLN A 297 5.47 -2.91 -5.61
N GLY A 298 4.15 -3.11 -5.63
CA GLY A 298 3.45 -4.10 -4.81
C GLY A 298 2.76 -3.47 -3.59
N PRO A 299 2.21 -4.27 -2.67
CA PRO A 299 1.45 -3.77 -1.55
C PRO A 299 2.36 -3.04 -0.53
N ASP A 300 1.87 -1.96 0.07
CA ASP A 300 2.59 -1.25 1.11
C ASP A 300 2.93 -2.20 2.28
N PRO A 301 4.22 -2.32 2.70
CA PRO A 301 4.59 -3.21 3.80
C PRO A 301 3.93 -2.86 5.13
N SER A 302 3.65 -1.57 5.33
CA SER A 302 2.93 -1.08 6.50
C SER A 302 1.43 -1.07 6.19
N PRO A 303 0.59 -1.72 7.02
CA PRO A 303 -0.85 -1.72 6.81
C PRO A 303 -1.43 -0.33 7.04
N SER A 304 -2.35 0.10 6.17
CA SER A 304 -3.05 1.39 6.31
C SER A 304 -4.14 1.34 7.39
N GLN A 305 -4.70 0.14 7.63
CA GLN A 305 -5.72 -0.09 8.64
C GLN A 305 -5.59 -1.48 9.26
N VAL A 306 -5.92 -1.58 10.56
CA VAL A 306 -6.03 -2.85 11.28
C VAL A 306 -7.42 -2.98 11.89
N LEU A 307 -8.18 -3.99 11.47
CA LEU A 307 -9.47 -4.35 12.03
C LEU A 307 -9.26 -5.32 13.20
N GLN A 308 -9.89 -5.01 14.34
CA GLN A 308 -9.75 -5.81 15.56
C GLN A 308 -11.04 -6.59 15.85
N GLY A 309 -10.89 -7.87 16.14
CA GLY A 309 -11.97 -8.72 16.62
C GLY A 309 -12.51 -8.22 17.96
N ARG A 310 -13.84 -8.14 18.10
CA ARG A 310 -14.53 -7.68 19.31
C ARG A 310 -15.36 -8.77 19.99
N TRP A 311 -15.26 -9.99 19.51
CA TRP A 311 -16.07 -11.11 19.97
C TRP A 311 -15.24 -12.01 20.86
N ALA A 312 -15.75 -12.32 22.04
CA ALA A 312 -15.21 -13.39 22.86
C ALA A 312 -15.85 -14.72 22.46
N SER A 313 -15.15 -15.81 22.71
CA SER A 313 -15.68 -17.17 22.62
C SER A 313 -15.30 -17.95 23.87
N SER A 314 -16.17 -18.87 24.27
CA SER A 314 -16.08 -19.58 25.56
C SER A 314 -15.33 -20.92 25.50
N TYR A 315 -15.20 -21.53 24.32
CA TYR A 315 -14.64 -22.88 24.18
C TYR A 315 -13.42 -22.96 23.24
N MET A 316 -13.31 -22.04 22.28
CA MET A 316 -12.18 -21.94 21.35
C MET A 316 -11.88 -20.47 21.04
N PRO A 317 -10.72 -20.12 20.47
CA PRO A 317 -10.47 -18.74 20.08
C PRO A 317 -11.52 -18.24 19.07
N PRO A 318 -11.94 -16.96 19.13
CA PRO A 318 -12.94 -16.39 18.22
C PRO A 318 -12.58 -16.58 16.75
N SER A 319 -11.28 -16.55 16.44
CA SER A 319 -10.73 -16.77 15.11
C SER A 319 -11.26 -15.77 14.08
N PHE A 320 -11.36 -14.49 14.48
CA PHE A 320 -11.74 -13.38 13.61
C PHE A 320 -10.73 -13.25 12.47
N GLY A 321 -11.20 -13.36 11.23
CA GLY A 321 -10.32 -13.31 10.04
C GLY A 321 -9.85 -14.67 9.55
N TYR A 322 -10.28 -15.79 10.14
CA TYR A 322 -9.90 -17.12 9.62
C TYR A 322 -10.48 -17.39 8.22
N SER A 323 -11.59 -16.75 7.87
CA SER A 323 -12.10 -16.67 6.50
C SER A 323 -12.46 -15.23 6.17
N MET A 324 -12.20 -14.83 4.93
CA MET A 324 -12.46 -13.48 4.43
C MET A 324 -12.85 -13.52 2.95
N THR A 325 -13.66 -12.57 2.52
CA THR A 325 -13.94 -12.31 1.10
C THR A 325 -14.25 -10.84 0.91
N GLY A 326 -13.76 -10.24 -0.18
CA GLY A 326 -13.97 -8.84 -0.50
C GLY A 326 -14.21 -8.65 -2.00
N ASN A 327 -13.82 -7.49 -2.53
CA ASN A 327 -13.93 -7.17 -3.96
C ASN A 327 -15.39 -7.23 -4.47
N THR A 328 -16.34 -6.78 -3.64
CA THR A 328 -17.75 -6.65 -4.01
C THR A 328 -18.37 -5.48 -3.26
N ASP A 329 -18.90 -4.51 -4.00
CA ASP A 329 -19.65 -3.37 -3.47
C ASP A 329 -21.10 -3.82 -3.17
N ILE A 330 -21.41 -4.06 -1.90
CA ILE A 330 -22.69 -4.65 -1.47
C ILE A 330 -23.77 -3.58 -1.33
N ASP A 331 -23.39 -2.33 -1.04
CA ASP A 331 -24.31 -1.22 -0.78
C ASP A 331 -24.38 -0.21 -1.94
N GLN A 332 -23.66 -0.48 -3.04
CA GLN A 332 -23.61 0.30 -4.27
C GLN A 332 -23.09 1.72 -4.05
N ASN A 333 -22.19 1.91 -3.09
CA ASN A 333 -21.59 3.21 -2.80
C ASN A 333 -20.40 3.55 -3.73
N GLY A 334 -19.96 2.60 -4.54
CA GLY A 334 -18.85 2.71 -5.48
C GLY A 334 -17.51 2.21 -4.95
N TYR A 335 -17.47 1.58 -3.77
CA TYR A 335 -16.29 1.01 -3.12
C TYR A 335 -16.54 -0.45 -2.74
N PRO A 336 -15.56 -1.35 -2.91
CA PRO A 336 -15.72 -2.76 -2.54
C PRO A 336 -15.76 -2.91 -1.01
N ASP A 337 -16.56 -3.86 -0.52
CA ASP A 337 -16.69 -4.16 0.90
C ASP A 337 -15.92 -5.43 1.29
N LEU A 338 -15.81 -5.67 2.60
CA LEU A 338 -15.13 -6.84 3.16
C LEU A 338 -16.04 -7.61 4.12
N ILE A 339 -16.14 -8.92 3.95
CA ILE A 339 -16.77 -9.83 4.89
C ILE A 339 -15.69 -10.62 5.64
N VAL A 340 -15.80 -10.66 6.97
CA VAL A 340 -14.88 -11.35 7.87
C VAL A 340 -15.62 -12.42 8.68
N GLY A 341 -15.15 -13.66 8.62
CA GLY A 341 -15.66 -14.78 9.41
C GLY A 341 -15.08 -14.83 10.82
N VAL A 342 -15.91 -15.22 11.78
CA VAL A 342 -15.59 -15.37 13.22
C VAL A 342 -16.17 -16.70 13.71
N PHE A 343 -15.70 -17.80 13.13
CA PHE A 343 -16.35 -19.10 13.31
C PHE A 343 -16.33 -19.58 14.77
N GLY A 344 -15.32 -19.22 15.56
CA GLY A 344 -15.25 -19.58 16.97
C GLY A 344 -16.33 -18.93 17.82
N ALA A 345 -16.96 -17.86 17.33
CA ALA A 345 -18.06 -17.14 17.99
C ALA A 345 -19.37 -17.20 17.18
N ASP A 346 -19.47 -18.09 16.18
CA ASP A 346 -20.64 -18.27 15.30
C ASP A 346 -21.13 -16.96 14.64
N LYS A 347 -20.20 -16.14 14.13
CA LYS A 347 -20.52 -14.84 13.51
C LYS A 347 -19.80 -14.63 12.18
N ALA A 348 -20.41 -13.75 11.37
CA ALA A 348 -19.79 -13.12 10.22
C ALA A 348 -20.07 -11.61 10.30
N VAL A 349 -19.12 -10.81 9.82
CA VAL A 349 -19.13 -9.35 9.97
C VAL A 349 -18.89 -8.72 8.61
N LEU A 350 -19.77 -7.83 8.20
CA LEU A 350 -19.61 -7.02 7.00
C LEU A 350 -19.03 -5.65 7.39
N TYR A 351 -17.87 -5.32 6.83
CA TYR A 351 -17.26 -4.00 6.88
C TYR A 351 -17.50 -3.31 5.55
N ARG A 352 -18.24 -2.18 5.60
CA ARG A 352 -18.49 -1.36 4.42
C ARG A 352 -17.41 -0.30 4.23
N ALA A 353 -16.91 -0.17 3.01
CA ALA A 353 -15.93 0.86 2.67
C ALA A 353 -16.55 2.25 2.72
N ARG A 354 -15.79 3.25 3.17
CA ARG A 354 -16.26 4.62 3.30
C ARG A 354 -15.82 5.43 2.08
N PRO A 355 -16.68 6.31 1.53
CA PRO A 355 -16.28 7.19 0.43
C PRO A 355 -15.05 8.03 0.78
N VAL A 356 -14.01 7.95 -0.05
CA VAL A 356 -12.75 8.68 0.13
C VAL A 356 -12.83 10.03 -0.57
N ILE A 357 -12.53 11.11 0.17
CA ILE A 357 -12.54 12.48 -0.33
C ILE A 357 -11.10 12.94 -0.52
N GLY A 358 -10.68 13.06 -1.78
CA GLY A 358 -9.45 13.76 -2.15
C GLY A 358 -9.66 15.27 -2.04
N VAL A 359 -8.77 15.95 -1.32
CA VAL A 359 -8.83 17.41 -1.12
C VAL A 359 -7.54 18.04 -1.63
N ASN A 360 -7.67 19.05 -2.49
CA ASN A 360 -6.57 19.89 -2.90
C ASN A 360 -6.81 21.30 -2.34
N ALA A 361 -6.00 21.68 -1.35
CA ALA A 361 -6.04 22.96 -0.69
C ALA A 361 -4.90 23.86 -1.19
N THR A 362 -5.21 25.09 -1.57
CA THR A 362 -4.21 26.07 -2.00
C THR A 362 -4.31 27.34 -1.17
N LEU A 363 -3.14 27.92 -0.85
CA LEU A 363 -3.01 29.13 -0.04
C LEU A 363 -2.01 30.07 -0.70
N ASP A 364 -2.50 31.24 -1.12
CA ASP A 364 -1.72 32.27 -1.81
C ASP A 364 -1.72 33.57 -1.01
N ILE A 365 -0.59 34.27 -1.05
CA ILE A 365 -0.39 35.56 -0.39
C ILE A 365 0.04 36.58 -1.45
N THR A 366 -0.61 37.74 -1.48
CA THR A 366 -0.31 38.79 -2.47
C THR A 366 -0.36 40.19 -1.83
N PRO A 367 0.75 40.95 -1.83
CA PRO A 367 2.10 40.56 -2.26
C PRO A 367 2.78 39.60 -1.26
N GLN A 368 3.77 38.81 -1.72
CA GLN A 368 4.58 37.94 -0.85
C GLN A 368 5.63 38.71 -0.04
N ILE A 369 6.08 39.87 -0.56
CA ILE A 369 6.96 40.79 0.14
C ILE A 369 6.12 41.99 0.59
N ILE A 370 6.10 42.24 1.89
CA ILE A 370 5.29 43.27 2.52
C ILE A 370 6.19 44.47 2.78
N ASN A 371 5.90 45.59 2.12
CA ASN A 371 6.55 46.86 2.38
C ASN A 371 5.82 47.61 3.52
N PRO A 372 6.45 47.85 4.68
CA PRO A 372 5.83 48.57 5.79
C PRO A 372 5.47 50.03 5.47
N GLU A 373 6.20 50.67 4.54
CA GLU A 373 5.98 52.05 4.14
C GLU A 373 4.78 52.21 3.19
N GLU A 374 4.40 51.13 2.50
CA GLU A 374 3.28 51.13 1.56
C GLU A 374 1.94 50.92 2.29
N LYS A 375 1.35 52.02 2.77
CA LYS A 375 0.11 52.01 3.56
C LYS A 375 -1.15 52.20 2.68
N THR A 376 -1.64 51.12 2.08
CA THR A 376 -2.74 51.15 1.10
C THR A 376 -4.14 50.92 1.71
N CYS A 377 -4.28 50.10 2.75
CA CYS A 377 -5.58 49.81 3.35
C CYS A 377 -5.96 50.81 4.44
N LYS A 378 -7.25 51.15 4.52
CA LYS A 378 -7.80 51.97 5.62
C LYS A 378 -8.25 51.07 6.78
N HIS A 379 -7.70 51.29 7.96
CA HIS A 379 -8.04 50.54 9.16
C HIS A 379 -9.45 50.90 9.67
N PRO A 380 -10.35 49.93 9.89
CA PRO A 380 -11.78 50.20 10.10
C PRO A 380 -12.12 50.91 11.42
N LYS A 381 -11.32 50.75 12.49
CA LYS A 381 -11.59 51.40 13.79
C LYS A 381 -10.96 52.78 13.93
N THR A 382 -9.76 52.98 13.38
CA THR A 382 -8.96 54.21 13.58
C THR A 382 -9.02 55.14 12.38
N GLY A 383 -9.43 54.63 11.21
CA GLY A 383 -9.42 55.39 9.96
C GLY A 383 -8.03 55.66 9.38
N THR A 384 -6.97 55.18 10.02
CA THR A 384 -5.57 55.34 9.59
C THR A 384 -5.23 54.39 8.45
N TYR A 385 -4.31 54.79 7.58
CA TYR A 385 -3.78 53.91 6.55
C TYR A 385 -2.74 52.96 7.14
N VAL A 386 -2.79 51.68 6.76
CA VAL A 386 -1.92 50.60 7.23
C VAL A 386 -1.41 49.78 6.05
N SER A 387 -0.21 49.22 6.18
CA SER A 387 0.34 48.26 5.21
C SER A 387 -0.44 46.95 5.28
N CYS A 388 -0.92 46.45 4.14
CA CYS A 388 -1.79 45.30 4.07
C CYS A 388 -1.49 44.41 2.87
N PHE A 389 -1.88 43.15 2.98
CA PHE A 389 -1.78 42.16 1.93
C PHE A 389 -3.02 41.27 1.93
N LYS A 390 -3.23 40.56 0.83
CA LYS A 390 -4.35 39.64 0.65
C LYS A 390 -3.89 38.20 0.86
N VAL A 391 -4.72 37.44 1.56
CA VAL A 391 -4.59 35.99 1.70
C VAL A 391 -5.76 35.36 0.97
N LYS A 392 -5.48 34.61 -0.09
CA LYS A 392 -6.45 33.85 -0.87
C LYS A 392 -6.32 32.37 -0.54
N TYR A 393 -7.41 31.74 -0.12
CA TYR A 393 -7.44 30.30 0.14
C TYR A 393 -8.50 29.63 -0.72
N CYS A 394 -8.17 28.46 -1.25
CA CYS A 394 -9.07 27.68 -2.07
C CYS A 394 -9.11 26.23 -1.62
N LEU A 395 -10.28 25.61 -1.78
CA LEU A 395 -10.48 24.17 -1.60
C LEU A 395 -11.13 23.60 -2.86
N LYS A 396 -10.50 22.56 -3.41
CA LYS A 396 -11.11 21.66 -4.39
C LYS A 396 -11.25 20.29 -3.73
N ALA A 397 -12.42 19.70 -3.77
CA ALA A 397 -12.65 18.37 -3.20
C ALA A 397 -13.40 17.48 -4.19
N SER A 398 -13.03 16.21 -4.22
CA SER A 398 -13.67 15.19 -5.04
C SER A 398 -13.69 13.86 -4.31
N GLY A 399 -14.84 13.17 -4.36
CA GLY A 399 -14.96 11.80 -3.87
C GLY A 399 -16.08 11.08 -4.60
N ARG A 400 -15.80 9.85 -5.05
CA ARG A 400 -16.81 8.97 -5.64
C ARG A 400 -17.82 8.59 -4.55
N GLY A 401 -19.11 8.45 -4.89
CA GLY A 401 -20.15 8.12 -3.91
C GLY A 401 -20.48 9.21 -2.87
N ALA A 402 -19.69 10.27 -2.77
CA ALA A 402 -19.91 11.36 -1.83
C ALA A 402 -21.02 12.34 -2.29
N PRO A 403 -21.67 13.08 -1.36
CA PRO A 403 -22.70 14.06 -1.70
C PRO A 403 -22.22 15.14 -2.69
N SER A 404 -23.16 15.77 -3.41
CA SER A 404 -22.86 16.80 -4.40
C SER A 404 -22.16 18.04 -3.82
N THR A 405 -22.35 18.29 -2.53
CA THR A 405 -21.78 19.43 -1.80
C THR A 405 -21.16 18.94 -0.49
N LEU A 406 -19.96 19.44 -0.20
CA LEU A 406 -19.17 19.09 0.97
C LEU A 406 -18.94 20.34 1.82
N ASN A 407 -19.23 20.25 3.11
CA ASN A 407 -19.12 21.36 4.04
C ASN A 407 -17.80 21.26 4.80
N PHE A 408 -16.90 22.21 4.57
CA PHE A 408 -15.63 22.31 5.25
C PHE A 408 -15.64 23.44 6.26
N ARG A 409 -14.98 23.24 7.40
CA ARG A 409 -14.55 24.32 8.30
C ARG A 409 -13.09 24.62 8.00
N VAL A 410 -12.82 25.85 7.60
CA VAL A 410 -11.47 26.35 7.32
C VAL A 410 -11.04 27.29 8.44
N ASP A 411 -9.88 27.01 9.03
CA ASP A 411 -9.25 27.80 10.08
C ASP A 411 -7.93 28.38 9.54
N LEU A 412 -7.83 29.71 9.50
CA LEU A 412 -6.62 30.44 9.15
C LEU A 412 -5.93 30.97 10.40
N LEU A 413 -4.62 30.78 10.48
CA LEU A 413 -3.76 31.25 11.55
C LEU A 413 -2.62 32.09 10.99
N LEU A 414 -2.55 33.35 11.43
CA LEU A 414 -1.50 34.28 11.04
C LEU A 414 -0.31 34.22 11.99
N ASP A 415 0.89 34.38 11.43
CA ASP A 415 2.17 34.43 12.13
C ASP A 415 2.39 33.19 13.02
N ARG A 416 2.13 31.99 12.47
CA ARG A 416 2.12 30.70 13.21
C ARG A 416 3.46 30.39 13.89
N LEU A 417 4.57 30.73 13.24
CA LEU A 417 5.93 30.46 13.74
C LEU A 417 6.28 31.30 14.99
N LYS A 418 5.59 32.43 15.23
CA LYS A 418 5.76 33.17 16.48
C LYS A 418 5.11 32.44 17.65
N GLN A 419 5.85 32.34 18.76
CA GLN A 419 5.37 31.73 20.01
C GLN A 419 4.02 32.32 20.45
N LYS A 420 3.19 31.51 21.11
CA LYS A 420 1.82 31.88 21.52
C LYS A 420 1.77 33.14 22.41
N GLU A 421 2.82 33.39 23.18
CA GLU A 421 2.94 34.53 24.10
C GLU A 421 3.56 35.79 23.44
N ALA A 422 4.14 35.64 22.24
CA ALA A 422 4.72 36.75 21.52
C ALA A 422 3.63 37.56 20.80
N THR A 423 3.80 38.89 20.74
CA THR A 423 2.90 39.77 20.01
C THR A 423 2.89 39.41 18.53
N LYS A 424 1.72 39.00 18.02
CA LYS A 424 1.51 38.74 16.60
C LYS A 424 1.68 40.02 15.80
N ARG A 425 2.46 39.95 14.71
CA ARG A 425 2.85 41.12 13.90
C ARG A 425 1.79 41.52 12.90
N VAL A 426 0.96 40.57 12.49
CA VAL A 426 -0.11 40.74 11.52
C VAL A 426 -1.45 40.31 12.10
N LEU A 427 -2.52 40.98 11.66
CA LEU A 427 -3.90 40.72 12.09
C LEU A 427 -4.85 40.84 10.89
N PHE A 428 -5.98 40.14 10.93
CA PHE A 428 -7.05 40.32 9.95
C PHE A 428 -7.66 41.72 10.07
N LEU A 429 -7.84 42.41 8.94
CA LEU A 429 -8.22 43.84 8.91
C LEU A 429 -9.56 44.14 9.61
N HIS A 430 -10.57 43.30 9.39
CA HIS A 430 -11.91 43.49 9.95
C HIS A 430 -12.03 42.91 11.36
N GLY A 431 -11.57 41.67 11.56
CA GLY A 431 -11.68 40.97 12.85
C GLY A 431 -10.70 41.47 13.91
N GLN A 432 -9.55 42.04 13.50
CA GLN A 432 -8.44 42.43 14.37
C GLN A 432 -7.91 41.30 15.25
N THR A 433 -8.08 40.06 14.77
CA THR A 433 -7.58 38.83 15.38
C THR A 433 -6.49 38.23 14.50
N PHE A 434 -5.67 37.34 15.06
CA PHE A 434 -4.69 36.56 14.29
C PHE A 434 -5.26 35.23 13.79
N SER A 435 -6.45 34.84 14.26
CA SER A 435 -7.18 33.65 13.84
C SER A 435 -8.49 34.04 13.16
N TYR A 436 -8.87 33.25 12.16
CA TYR A 436 -10.12 33.37 11.43
C TYR A 436 -10.67 31.99 11.12
N SER A 437 -11.95 31.77 11.33
CA SER A 437 -12.63 30.50 11.07
C SER A 437 -13.85 30.75 10.22
N LYS A 438 -14.08 29.93 9.19
CA LYS A 438 -15.27 30.01 8.35
C LYS A 438 -15.71 28.65 7.83
N ASN A 439 -17.03 28.48 7.72
CA ASN A 439 -17.64 27.36 7.02
C ASN A 439 -17.69 27.65 5.53
N MET A 440 -17.29 26.68 4.72
CA MET A 440 -17.11 26.78 3.28
C MET A 440 -17.77 25.59 2.60
N VAL A 441 -18.65 25.87 1.63
CA VAL A 441 -19.33 24.84 0.86
C VAL A 441 -18.55 24.61 -0.43
N VAL A 442 -18.08 23.39 -0.64
CA VAL A 442 -17.30 22.97 -1.81
C VAL A 442 -18.15 22.02 -2.65
N SER A 443 -18.19 22.22 -3.96
CA SER A 443 -18.88 21.31 -4.87
C SER A 443 -18.02 20.08 -5.16
N ASN A 444 -18.59 18.88 -5.03
CA ASN A 444 -17.89 17.62 -5.31
C ASN A 444 -17.53 17.52 -6.80
N GLY A 445 -16.24 17.35 -7.11
CA GLY A 445 -15.75 17.09 -8.48
C GLY A 445 -15.82 18.29 -9.43
N ARG A 446 -16.10 19.50 -8.93
CA ARG A 446 -16.15 20.74 -9.73
C ARG A 446 -14.93 21.64 -9.46
N GLY A 447 -14.98 22.89 -9.93
CA GLY A 447 -13.93 23.88 -9.72
C GLY A 447 -13.71 24.21 -8.23
N PRO A 448 -12.54 24.77 -7.88
CA PRO A 448 -12.21 25.16 -6.52
C PRO A 448 -13.15 26.26 -6.03
N ALA A 449 -13.61 26.15 -4.78
CA ALA A 449 -14.19 27.29 -4.07
C ALA A 449 -13.04 28.11 -3.48
N CYS A 450 -13.07 29.43 -3.64
CA CYS A 450 -12.00 30.34 -3.20
C CYS A 450 -12.58 31.53 -2.46
N GLU A 451 -11.87 32.01 -1.45
CA GLU A 451 -12.19 33.25 -0.74
C GLU A 451 -10.92 34.05 -0.41
N GLU A 452 -11.10 35.34 -0.14
CA GLU A 452 -10.00 36.27 0.13
C GLU A 452 -10.22 37.01 1.46
N GLN A 453 -9.13 37.19 2.21
CA GLN A 453 -9.09 37.98 3.44
C GLN A 453 -7.98 39.03 3.37
N HIS A 454 -8.27 40.22 3.89
CA HIS A 454 -7.29 41.29 4.02
C HIS A 454 -6.62 41.19 5.39
N VAL A 455 -5.29 41.23 5.38
CA VAL A 455 -4.43 41.17 6.57
C VAL A 455 -3.59 42.43 6.59
N TYR A 456 -3.38 43.03 7.77
CA TYR A 456 -2.54 44.21 7.93
C TYR A 456 -1.38 43.97 8.90
N LEU A 457 -0.29 44.69 8.66
CA LEU A 457 0.91 44.71 9.48
C LEU A 457 0.77 45.78 10.58
N ARG A 458 1.11 45.45 11.82
CA ARG A 458 1.10 46.40 12.95
C ARG A 458 2.30 47.34 12.88
N ASP A 459 2.19 48.55 13.40
CA ASP A 459 3.30 49.51 13.41
C ASP A 459 4.39 49.18 14.48
N GLU A 460 4.03 48.53 15.60
CA GLU A 460 4.94 48.28 16.72
C GLU A 460 5.37 46.81 16.83
N PHE A 461 6.52 46.46 16.25
CA PHE A 461 7.18 45.16 16.49
C PHE A 461 8.69 45.23 16.18
N ARG A 462 9.50 44.44 16.91
CA ARG A 462 10.97 44.43 16.74
C ARG A 462 11.45 43.47 15.66
N ASP A 463 10.77 42.34 15.49
CA ASP A 463 11.23 41.27 14.60
C ASP A 463 10.72 41.45 13.18
N LYS A 464 11.62 41.93 12.31
CA LYS A 464 11.41 42.11 10.87
C LYS A 464 12.04 40.99 10.02
N ILE A 465 12.75 40.04 10.64
CA ILE A 465 13.53 39.01 9.93
C ILE A 465 12.72 37.72 9.79
N THR A 466 12.04 37.29 10.86
CA THR A 466 11.28 36.04 10.83
C THR A 466 10.14 36.13 9.80
N PRO A 467 9.94 35.14 8.93
CA PRO A 467 8.83 35.14 7.99
C PRO A 467 7.47 35.19 8.70
N ILE A 468 6.50 35.85 8.08
CA ILE A 468 5.10 35.82 8.49
C ILE A 468 4.49 34.55 7.88
N SER A 469 4.40 33.50 8.69
CA SER A 469 3.77 32.24 8.28
C SER A 469 2.25 32.29 8.45
N VAL A 470 1.52 32.12 7.35
CA VAL A 470 0.07 31.91 7.32
C VAL A 470 -0.20 30.42 7.15
N ALA A 471 -0.95 29.84 8.08
CA ALA A 471 -1.35 28.45 8.03
C ALA A 471 -2.86 28.35 7.81
N MET A 472 -3.25 27.45 6.91
CA MET A 472 -4.62 27.05 6.65
C MET A 472 -4.79 25.61 7.11
N GLU A 473 -5.76 25.37 7.99
CA GLU A 473 -6.22 24.04 8.37
C GLU A 473 -7.67 23.88 7.89
N TYR A 474 -8.04 22.68 7.45
CA TYR A 474 -9.39 22.39 7.00
C TYR A 474 -9.91 21.09 7.60
N ARG A 475 -11.22 21.04 7.87
CA ARG A 475 -11.91 19.86 8.41
C ARG A 475 -13.24 19.67 7.70
N LEU A 476 -13.53 18.46 7.27
CA LEU A 476 -14.84 18.12 6.72
C LEU A 476 -15.85 17.93 7.86
N ASP A 477 -17.06 18.46 7.69
CA ASP A 477 -18.19 18.10 8.54
C ASP A 477 -18.77 16.76 8.08
N TYR A 478 -18.26 15.68 8.68
CA TYR A 478 -18.63 14.31 8.32
C TYR A 478 -20.12 14.01 8.51
N GLN A 479 -20.77 14.63 9.50
CA GLN A 479 -22.17 14.33 9.82
C GLN A 479 -23.11 14.86 8.73
N LEU A 480 -22.83 16.05 8.21
CA LEU A 480 -23.58 16.61 7.07
C LEU A 480 -23.29 15.89 5.76
N ALA A 481 -22.17 15.18 5.67
CA ALA A 481 -21.74 14.45 4.49
C ALA A 481 -22.11 12.95 4.52
N ALA A 482 -22.80 12.49 5.56
CA ALA A 482 -23.25 11.11 5.72
C ALA A 482 -24.26 10.71 4.64
N ASP A 483 -24.24 9.44 4.24
CA ASP A 483 -25.27 8.87 3.38
C ASP A 483 -26.60 8.63 4.16
N ARG A 484 -27.59 8.02 3.49
CA ARG A 484 -28.88 7.67 4.12
C ARG A 484 -28.76 6.60 5.22
N THR A 485 -27.70 5.79 5.21
CA THR A 485 -27.45 4.73 6.19
C THR A 485 -26.61 5.20 7.38
N GLY A 486 -26.13 6.45 7.35
CA GLY A 486 -25.22 7.01 8.36
C GLY A 486 -23.74 6.68 8.13
N LEU A 487 -23.38 6.16 6.95
CA LEU A 487 -22.01 5.93 6.52
C LEU A 487 -21.33 7.27 6.23
N LEU A 488 -20.31 7.57 7.02
CA LEU A 488 -19.57 8.83 6.94
C LEU A 488 -18.43 8.71 5.91
N PRO A 489 -18.20 9.71 5.05
CA PRO A 489 -17.02 9.73 4.19
C PRO A 489 -15.74 9.90 5.03
N ILE A 490 -14.57 9.68 4.42
CA ILE A 490 -13.26 9.89 5.03
C ILE A 490 -12.40 10.78 4.11
N ILE A 491 -11.57 11.65 4.68
CA ILE A 491 -10.57 12.38 3.88
C ILE A 491 -9.40 11.42 3.63
N ASP A 492 -8.87 11.44 2.43
CA ASP A 492 -7.66 10.70 2.07
C ASP A 492 -6.53 11.00 3.08
N VAL A 493 -6.01 9.95 3.72
CA VAL A 493 -5.01 10.03 4.79
C VAL A 493 -3.63 10.40 4.24
N SER A 494 -3.38 10.17 2.95
CA SER A 494 -2.13 10.54 2.28
C SER A 494 -1.99 12.06 2.12
N VAL A 495 -3.09 12.80 2.15
CA VAL A 495 -3.12 14.25 1.92
C VAL A 495 -2.93 15.02 3.23
N PRO A 496 -2.05 16.05 3.27
CA PRO A 496 -1.88 16.88 4.45
C PRO A 496 -3.14 17.71 4.76
N SER A 497 -3.55 17.68 6.03
CA SER A 497 -4.71 18.43 6.55
C SER A 497 -4.44 19.93 6.77
N ASN A 498 -3.23 20.39 6.46
CA ASN A 498 -2.85 21.79 6.54
C ASN A 498 -1.96 22.22 5.38
N VAL A 499 -2.02 23.51 5.07
CA VAL A 499 -1.18 24.16 4.06
C VAL A 499 -0.62 25.43 4.69
N THR A 500 0.68 25.64 4.56
CA THR A 500 1.35 26.83 5.08
C THR A 500 2.03 27.61 3.98
N LYS A 501 1.84 28.92 3.98
CA LYS A 501 2.54 29.84 3.08
C LYS A 501 3.18 30.96 3.90
N GLN A 502 4.30 31.49 3.42
CA GLN A 502 5.07 32.50 4.13
C GLN A 502 5.09 33.79 3.32
N ALA A 503 5.16 34.91 4.03
CA ALA A 503 5.38 36.23 3.49
C ALA A 503 6.51 36.91 4.26
N HIS A 504 7.26 37.78 3.60
CA HIS A 504 8.46 38.42 4.16
C HIS A 504 8.24 39.91 4.31
N ILE A 505 8.88 40.52 5.31
CA ILE A 505 8.90 41.96 5.46
C ILE A 505 10.11 42.47 4.70
N LEU A 506 9.91 43.49 3.86
CA LEU A 506 10.98 44.11 3.11
C LEU A 506 12.06 44.67 4.07
N LEU A 507 13.30 44.22 3.91
CA LEU A 507 14.45 44.63 4.73
C LEU A 507 15.73 44.67 3.87
N ASP A 508 16.50 45.76 3.97
CA ASP A 508 17.84 45.92 3.37
C ASP A 508 17.93 45.67 1.84
N CYS A 509 16.94 46.13 1.05
CA CYS A 509 16.88 45.97 -0.43
C CYS A 509 17.23 47.26 -1.22
N GLY A 510 18.11 48.12 -0.70
CA GLY A 510 18.51 49.35 -1.37
C GLY A 510 17.38 50.40 -1.56
N ASP A 511 17.65 51.43 -2.38
CA ASP A 511 16.72 52.53 -2.63
C ASP A 511 15.58 52.17 -3.59
N ASP A 512 15.75 51.10 -4.39
CA ASP A 512 14.74 50.62 -5.34
C ASP A 512 13.71 49.67 -4.70
N ASN A 513 13.90 49.32 -3.41
CA ASN A 513 13.05 48.41 -2.64
C ASN A 513 12.91 47.00 -3.27
N ILE A 514 13.84 46.58 -4.14
CA ILE A 514 13.78 45.29 -4.86
C ILE A 514 15.07 44.51 -4.60
N CYS A 515 15.00 43.51 -3.70
CA CYS A 515 16.14 42.65 -3.39
C CYS A 515 16.56 41.77 -4.58
N LYS A 516 17.76 42.03 -5.13
CA LYS A 516 18.42 41.27 -6.21
C LYS A 516 19.64 40.50 -5.66
N PRO A 517 19.51 39.20 -5.36
CA PRO A 517 20.65 38.40 -4.93
C PRO A 517 21.59 38.06 -6.09
N ASP A 518 22.85 37.70 -5.75
CA ASP A 518 23.83 37.13 -6.69
C ASP A 518 24.32 35.79 -6.12
N LEU A 519 23.56 34.73 -6.42
CA LEU A 519 23.76 33.40 -5.86
C LEU A 519 24.79 32.62 -6.67
N LYS A 520 25.90 32.23 -6.01
CA LYS A 520 27.00 31.46 -6.59
C LYS A 520 27.17 30.14 -5.87
N LEU A 521 27.37 29.09 -6.65
CA LEU A 521 27.49 27.72 -6.16
C LEU A 521 28.73 27.07 -6.76
N SER A 522 29.49 26.36 -5.93
CA SER A 522 30.51 25.42 -6.40
C SER A 522 30.42 24.10 -5.64
N VAL A 523 30.75 23.02 -6.32
CA VAL A 523 30.72 21.65 -5.79
C VAL A 523 32.01 20.93 -6.16
N GLU A 524 32.55 20.17 -5.22
CA GLU A 524 33.70 19.31 -5.42
C GLU A 524 33.43 17.94 -4.79
N SER A 525 33.69 16.87 -5.54
CA SER A 525 33.59 15.50 -5.04
C SER A 525 34.89 15.11 -4.32
N ASP A 526 34.79 14.45 -3.17
CA ASP A 526 35.94 13.89 -2.45
C ASP A 526 36.61 12.73 -3.22
N ARG A 527 35.87 12.10 -4.14
CA ARG A 527 36.34 10.99 -4.98
C ARG A 527 36.25 11.34 -6.46
N GLN A 528 37.28 10.94 -7.20
CA GLN A 528 37.32 11.01 -8.66
C GLN A 528 36.64 9.80 -9.33
N GLN A 529 36.61 8.65 -8.64
CA GLN A 529 36.09 7.38 -9.14
C GLN A 529 35.33 6.60 -8.06
N ILE A 530 34.31 5.85 -8.47
CA ILE A 530 33.47 4.97 -7.65
C ILE A 530 33.53 3.55 -8.23
N TYR A 531 33.60 2.52 -7.37
CA TYR A 531 33.77 1.14 -7.83
C TYR A 531 32.44 0.40 -8.01
N ILE A 532 32.24 -0.25 -9.15
CA ILE A 532 31.02 -1.04 -9.41
C ILE A 532 31.02 -2.31 -8.55
N GLY A 533 29.85 -2.66 -7.98
CA GLY A 533 29.61 -3.93 -7.29
C GLY A 533 29.52 -3.88 -5.76
N ASP A 534 29.76 -2.72 -5.15
CA ASP A 534 29.61 -2.50 -3.70
C ASP A 534 28.96 -1.13 -3.43
N ASP A 535 28.48 -0.91 -2.21
CA ASP A 535 27.95 0.38 -1.78
C ASP A 535 29.09 1.37 -1.54
N ASN A 536 29.10 2.48 -2.27
CA ASN A 536 30.17 3.47 -2.20
C ASN A 536 29.73 4.73 -1.47
N ALA A 537 30.42 5.05 -0.39
CA ALA A 537 30.31 6.36 0.25
C ALA A 537 30.96 7.45 -0.62
N LEU A 538 30.20 8.52 -0.88
CA LEU A 538 30.62 9.70 -1.65
C LEU A 538 30.31 10.97 -0.85
N THR A 539 31.26 11.90 -0.78
CA THR A 539 31.06 13.20 -0.10
C THR A 539 31.18 14.34 -1.09
N LEU A 540 30.16 15.19 -1.16
CA LEU A 540 30.17 16.43 -1.94
C LEU A 540 30.46 17.61 -1.03
N LYS A 541 31.55 18.33 -1.31
CA LYS A 541 31.91 19.61 -0.70
C LYS A 541 31.24 20.74 -1.47
N ILE A 542 30.47 21.56 -0.78
CA ILE A 542 29.63 22.58 -1.38
C ILE A 542 29.98 23.94 -0.80
N SER A 543 30.13 24.94 -1.67
CA SER A 543 30.26 26.35 -1.30
C SER A 543 29.14 27.14 -1.94
N ALA A 544 28.20 27.60 -1.11
CA ALA A 544 27.10 28.47 -1.51
C ALA A 544 27.36 29.90 -1.02
N GLU A 545 27.34 30.88 -1.92
CA GLU A 545 27.68 32.26 -1.64
C GLU A 545 26.62 33.21 -2.22
N ASN A 546 26.25 34.25 -1.48
CA ASN A 546 25.39 35.32 -1.98
C ASN A 546 26.19 36.62 -2.02
N GLN A 547 26.54 37.12 -3.21
CA GLN A 547 27.31 38.34 -3.41
C GLN A 547 26.44 39.59 -3.68
N GLY A 548 25.12 39.42 -3.73
CA GLY A 548 24.16 40.49 -3.96
C GLY A 548 23.43 40.92 -2.70
N GLU A 549 22.16 41.27 -2.82
CA GLU A 549 21.27 41.62 -1.70
C GLU A 549 20.66 40.36 -1.03
N GLY A 550 19.83 40.54 -0.01
CA GLY A 550 19.22 39.42 0.71
C GLY A 550 18.39 38.48 -0.17
N ALA A 551 18.68 37.18 -0.10
CA ALA A 551 17.88 36.13 -0.74
C ALA A 551 16.90 35.51 0.28
N TYR A 552 15.60 35.69 0.08
CA TYR A 552 14.56 35.16 0.97
C TYR A 552 14.28 33.68 0.65
N GLU A 553 14.07 32.85 1.68
CA GLU A 553 13.90 31.40 1.54
C GLU A 553 14.99 30.77 0.64
N ALA A 554 16.26 31.10 0.90
CA ALA A 554 17.36 30.54 0.12
C ALA A 554 17.52 29.06 0.48
N GLU A 555 17.30 28.19 -0.50
CA GLU A 555 17.43 26.74 -0.40
C GLU A 555 18.47 26.24 -1.41
N LEU A 556 19.24 25.23 -1.01
CA LEU A 556 20.10 24.45 -1.90
C LEU A 556 19.35 23.18 -2.33
N HIS A 557 19.10 23.04 -3.63
CA HIS A 557 18.45 21.88 -4.24
C HIS A 557 19.52 20.97 -4.86
N ILE A 558 19.56 19.71 -4.43
CA ILE A 558 20.45 18.67 -4.95
C ILE A 558 19.58 17.59 -5.59
N TYR A 559 19.71 17.41 -6.90
CA TYR A 559 19.01 16.38 -7.68
C TYR A 559 19.85 15.11 -7.70
N LEU A 560 19.29 14.02 -7.16
CA LEU A 560 19.98 12.75 -6.98
C LEU A 560 19.74 11.82 -8.18
N PRO A 561 20.76 11.05 -8.60
CA PRO A 561 20.55 9.93 -9.51
C PRO A 561 19.81 8.79 -8.78
N GLN A 562 19.18 7.88 -9.55
CA GLN A 562 18.32 6.83 -8.97
C GLN A 562 19.06 5.92 -7.99
N GLN A 563 20.35 5.70 -8.23
CA GLN A 563 21.24 4.79 -7.51
C GLN A 563 21.86 5.42 -6.24
N ALA A 564 21.60 6.69 -5.93
CA ALA A 564 22.19 7.38 -4.79
C ALA A 564 21.17 7.75 -3.72
N ASP A 565 21.52 7.46 -2.47
CA ASP A 565 20.74 7.84 -1.29
C ASP A 565 21.52 8.79 -0.38
N PHE A 566 20.80 9.73 0.22
CA PHE A 566 21.37 10.74 1.12
C PHE A 566 21.56 10.17 2.52
N THR A 567 22.79 10.22 3.05
CA THR A 567 23.10 9.68 4.38
C THR A 567 23.13 10.76 5.45
N GLY A 568 23.57 11.98 5.12
CA GLY A 568 23.53 13.10 6.05
C GLY A 568 24.48 14.26 5.72
N VAL A 569 24.54 15.21 6.65
CA VAL A 569 25.42 16.38 6.57
C VAL A 569 26.67 16.13 7.42
N GLY A 570 27.85 16.38 6.83
CA GLY A 570 29.15 16.26 7.48
C GLY A 570 29.28 17.18 8.69
N ARG A 571 29.97 16.70 9.73
CA ARG A 571 30.17 17.43 10.99
C ARG A 571 31.64 17.79 11.15
N GLY A 572 31.99 19.03 10.80
CA GLY A 572 33.31 19.62 11.04
C GLY A 572 33.18 21.01 11.66
N GLU A 573 34.19 21.45 12.43
CA GLU A 573 34.16 22.75 13.14
C GLU A 573 34.09 23.96 12.18
N ALA A 574 34.60 23.81 10.94
CA ALA A 574 34.56 24.83 9.90
C ALA A 574 33.36 24.71 8.94
N LEU A 575 32.47 23.73 9.14
CA LEU A 575 31.33 23.45 8.26
C LEU A 575 30.03 23.96 8.86
N SER A 576 29.17 24.51 8.00
CA SER A 576 27.83 24.97 8.37
C SER A 576 26.92 23.77 8.59
N ARG A 577 26.22 23.75 9.73
CA ARG A 577 25.20 22.74 10.02
C ARG A 577 23.92 23.09 9.28
N LEU A 578 23.77 22.55 8.08
CA LEU A 578 22.56 22.72 7.28
C LEU A 578 21.43 21.82 7.78
N SER A 579 20.23 22.38 7.78
CA SER A 579 18.99 21.62 7.91
C SER A 579 18.63 21.11 6.53
N CYS A 580 18.74 19.80 6.29
CA CYS A 580 18.47 19.18 5.00
C CYS A 580 17.34 18.16 5.13
N ALA A 581 16.44 18.15 4.15
CA ALA A 581 15.36 17.18 4.04
C ALA A 581 15.36 16.55 2.65
N TYR A 582 15.08 15.25 2.61
CA TYR A 582 14.86 14.52 1.38
C TYR A 582 13.43 14.77 0.89
N LYS A 583 13.26 15.05 -0.40
CA LYS A 583 11.97 15.24 -1.07
C LYS A 583 11.93 14.43 -2.37
N THR A 584 10.75 13.95 -2.72
CA THR A 584 10.50 13.30 -4.01
C THR A 584 9.36 14.06 -4.69
N GLU A 585 9.64 14.72 -5.80
CA GLU A 585 8.66 15.51 -6.55
C GLU A 585 8.65 15.04 -8.00
N ASN A 586 7.49 14.59 -8.50
CA ASN A 586 7.32 14.05 -9.85
C ASN A 586 8.37 12.96 -10.21
N GLN A 587 8.60 11.99 -9.32
CA GLN A 587 9.60 10.91 -9.45
C GLN A 587 11.08 11.35 -9.42
N THR A 588 11.36 12.65 -9.31
CA THR A 588 12.71 13.18 -9.12
C THR A 588 13.10 13.12 -7.65
N LYS A 589 14.14 12.35 -7.31
CA LYS A 589 14.74 12.33 -5.97
C LYS A 589 15.56 13.60 -5.76
N MET A 590 15.30 14.36 -4.69
CA MET A 590 16.07 15.55 -4.38
C MET A 590 16.31 15.74 -2.88
N VAL A 591 17.39 16.42 -2.53
CA VAL A 591 17.67 16.91 -1.17
C VAL A 591 17.57 18.42 -1.19
N VAL A 592 16.85 18.97 -0.22
CA VAL A 592 16.67 20.41 -0.04
C VAL A 592 17.31 20.81 1.28
N CYS A 593 18.25 21.74 1.25
CA CYS A 593 18.94 22.25 2.43
C CYS A 593 18.71 23.75 2.62
N ASP A 594 18.39 24.17 3.84
CA ASP A 594 18.15 25.58 4.18
C ASP A 594 19.48 26.36 4.24
N LEU A 595 19.64 27.40 3.41
CA LEU A 595 20.81 28.30 3.43
C LEU A 595 20.58 29.58 4.22
N GLY A 596 19.32 29.90 4.54
CA GLY A 596 18.95 31.02 5.40
C GLY A 596 17.73 31.79 4.88
N ASN A 597 17.04 32.47 5.80
CA ASN A 597 15.87 33.27 5.48
C ASN A 597 15.88 34.64 6.20
N PRO A 598 16.36 35.72 5.54
CA PRO A 598 17.06 35.71 4.27
C PRO A 598 18.54 35.28 4.42
N MET A 599 19.11 34.69 3.37
CA MET A 599 20.56 34.58 3.21
C MET A 599 21.09 35.97 2.85
N LYS A 600 21.70 36.64 3.82
CA LYS A 600 22.18 38.03 3.70
C LYS A 600 23.23 38.18 2.60
N GLY A 601 23.33 39.38 2.02
CA GLY A 601 24.42 39.74 1.13
C GLY A 601 25.79 39.56 1.79
N GLY A 602 26.75 39.00 1.05
CA GLY A 602 28.08 38.63 1.52
C GLY A 602 28.16 37.32 2.31
N THR A 603 27.06 36.58 2.48
CA THR A 603 27.06 35.31 3.23
C THR A 603 27.71 34.20 2.38
N LYS A 604 28.65 33.47 2.99
CA LYS A 604 29.26 32.27 2.42
C LYS A 604 29.06 31.07 3.34
N VAL A 605 28.51 29.99 2.79
CA VAL A 605 28.16 28.76 3.48
C VAL A 605 28.99 27.63 2.88
N LEU A 606 29.74 26.93 3.73
CA LEU A 606 30.49 25.73 3.37
C LEU A 606 29.84 24.52 4.02
N ALA A 607 29.51 23.49 3.24
CA ALA A 607 28.87 22.28 3.73
C ALA A 607 29.42 21.03 3.05
N GLU A 608 29.36 19.90 3.75
CA GLU A 608 29.66 18.59 3.19
C GLU A 608 28.40 17.73 3.26
N LEU A 609 27.99 17.16 2.12
CA LEU A 609 26.85 16.26 2.03
C LEU A 609 27.35 14.85 1.70
N GLN A 610 26.91 13.87 2.48
CA GLN A 610 27.31 12.48 2.35
C GLN A 610 26.20 11.69 1.65
N PHE A 611 26.61 10.81 0.74
CA PHE A 611 25.75 9.96 -0.06
C PHE A 611 26.28 8.53 -0.06
N SER A 612 25.36 7.57 -0.17
CA SER A 612 25.66 6.18 -0.48
C SER A 612 25.20 5.90 -1.90
N VAL A 613 26.11 5.47 -2.76
CA VAL A 613 25.80 5.09 -4.14
C VAL A 613 25.77 3.57 -4.22
N HIS A 614 24.58 3.03 -4.49
CA HIS A 614 24.29 1.60 -4.55
C HIS A 614 24.64 0.99 -5.90
N GLN A 615 24.79 -0.33 -5.90
CA GLN A 615 25.12 -1.20 -7.02
C GLN A 615 24.64 -0.68 -8.39
N LEU A 616 25.58 -0.15 -9.17
CA LEU A 616 25.33 0.49 -10.47
C LEU A 616 25.20 -0.56 -11.57
N SER A 617 24.33 -0.29 -12.55
CA SER A 617 24.15 -1.16 -13.73
C SER A 617 25.42 -1.19 -14.58
N GLU A 618 25.67 -2.28 -15.31
CA GLU A 618 26.78 -2.40 -16.27
C GLU A 618 26.70 -1.36 -17.40
N GLU A 619 25.53 -0.76 -17.62
CA GLU A 619 25.29 0.27 -18.65
C GLU A 619 25.68 1.69 -18.19
N ASP A 620 25.85 1.92 -16.89
CA ASP A 620 26.17 3.23 -16.35
C ASP A 620 27.68 3.55 -16.51
N THR A 621 28.01 4.77 -16.95
CA THR A 621 29.42 5.21 -17.12
C THR A 621 29.89 6.21 -16.06
N SER A 622 28.94 6.92 -15.44
CA SER A 622 29.22 7.93 -14.43
C SER A 622 27.98 8.20 -13.59
N VAL A 623 28.20 8.74 -12.39
CA VAL A 623 27.14 9.20 -11.49
C VAL A 623 27.16 10.71 -11.48
N LYS A 624 26.01 11.31 -11.79
CA LYS A 624 25.85 12.77 -11.93
C LYS A 624 24.92 13.30 -10.84
N PHE A 625 25.39 14.33 -10.13
CA PHE A 625 24.59 15.14 -9.21
C PHE A 625 24.43 16.53 -9.81
N ASP A 626 23.19 17.03 -9.90
CA ASP A 626 22.91 18.40 -10.31
C ASP A 626 22.54 19.23 -9.08
N LEU A 627 23.12 20.41 -8.91
CA LEU A 627 22.89 21.28 -7.77
C LEU A 627 22.50 22.69 -8.22
N GLN A 628 21.62 23.34 -7.47
CA GLN A 628 21.18 24.72 -7.73
C GLN A 628 20.72 25.41 -6.44
N ILE A 629 21.04 26.70 -6.28
CA ILE A 629 20.44 27.53 -5.22
C ILE A 629 19.17 28.17 -5.76
N VAL A 630 18.10 28.13 -4.98
CA VAL A 630 16.79 28.71 -5.30
C VAL A 630 16.34 29.63 -4.15
N SER A 631 15.70 30.74 -4.48
CA SER A 631 15.13 31.70 -3.52
C SER A 631 13.75 32.16 -3.99
N SER A 632 13.00 32.79 -3.09
CA SER A 632 11.65 33.32 -3.34
C SER A 632 11.64 34.75 -3.91
N ASN A 633 12.80 35.33 -4.21
CA ASN A 633 12.91 36.67 -4.77
C ASN A 633 12.26 36.76 -6.18
N GLN A 634 11.86 37.97 -6.59
CA GLN A 634 11.25 38.19 -7.92
C GLN A 634 12.30 38.21 -9.05
N PHE A 635 13.53 38.63 -8.74
CA PHE A 635 14.62 38.77 -9.70
C PHE A 635 15.85 37.98 -9.24
N ASN A 636 16.63 37.45 -10.18
CA ASN A 636 17.86 36.69 -9.94
C ASN A 636 17.70 35.59 -8.88
N ASN A 637 16.53 34.95 -8.87
CA ASN A 637 16.11 34.08 -7.79
C ASN A 637 16.79 32.71 -7.77
N THR A 638 17.60 32.39 -8.77
CA THR A 638 18.32 31.11 -8.87
C THR A 638 19.79 31.30 -9.22
N SER A 639 20.66 30.43 -8.70
CA SER A 639 22.03 30.30 -9.21
C SER A 639 22.07 29.54 -10.55
N PRO A 640 23.18 29.62 -11.31
CA PRO A 640 23.48 28.64 -12.36
C PRO A 640 23.48 27.22 -11.78
N ARG A 641 23.04 26.25 -12.59
CA ARG A 641 23.08 24.83 -12.23
C ARG A 641 24.51 24.31 -12.35
N VAL A 642 24.98 23.58 -11.35
CA VAL A 642 26.32 23.00 -11.32
C VAL A 642 26.22 21.48 -11.21
N SER A 643 26.93 20.77 -12.08
CA SER A 643 26.95 19.31 -12.08
C SER A 643 28.25 18.77 -11.48
N SER A 644 28.14 17.81 -10.55
CA SER A 644 29.27 16.98 -10.11
C SER A 644 29.17 15.61 -10.77
N VAL A 645 30.18 15.24 -11.56
CA VAL A 645 30.22 13.96 -12.28
C VAL A 645 31.36 13.12 -11.72
N THR A 646 31.04 11.96 -11.16
CA THR A 646 32.02 10.99 -10.67
C THR A 646 32.04 9.78 -11.59
N LYS A 647 33.22 9.40 -12.10
CA LYS A 647 33.35 8.29 -13.06
C LYS A 647 33.25 6.94 -12.35
N LEU A 648 32.73 5.95 -13.07
CA LEU A 648 32.74 4.58 -12.58
C LEU A 648 34.03 3.85 -12.95
N ALA A 649 34.50 3.02 -12.05
CA ALA A 649 35.68 2.19 -12.20
C ALA A 649 35.36 0.75 -11.80
N VAL A 650 36.07 -0.21 -12.39
CA VAL A 650 35.94 -1.62 -12.05
C VAL A 650 37.15 -2.02 -11.20
N LEU A 651 36.91 -2.64 -10.05
CA LEU A 651 37.96 -3.19 -9.19
C LEU A 651 37.61 -4.63 -8.81
N ALA A 652 38.29 -5.59 -9.43
CA ALA A 652 38.17 -7.00 -9.09
C ALA A 652 39.44 -7.46 -8.35
N ARG A 653 39.31 -7.78 -7.05
CA ARG A 653 40.39 -8.38 -6.27
C ARG A 653 40.35 -9.90 -6.41
N VAL A 654 40.96 -10.41 -7.48
CA VAL A 654 41.04 -11.85 -7.73
C VAL A 654 42.23 -12.44 -6.96
N SER A 655 41.99 -13.41 -6.08
CA SER A 655 43.05 -14.18 -5.42
C SER A 655 42.90 -15.66 -5.74
N ILE A 656 43.94 -16.28 -6.29
CA ILE A 656 44.02 -17.73 -6.42
C ILE A 656 44.71 -18.28 -5.17
N ARG A 657 44.08 -19.27 -4.51
CA ARG A 657 44.66 -19.97 -3.36
C ARG A 657 44.69 -21.45 -3.70
N GLY A 658 45.88 -22.05 -3.60
CA GLY A 658 46.14 -23.47 -3.86
C GLY A 658 46.18 -24.29 -2.58
#